data_AF-A0A2U8GMM4-F1
#
_entry.id   AF-A0A2U8GMM4-F1
#
_cell.length_a   1.000
_cell.length_b   1.000
_cell.length_c   1.000
_cell.angle_alpha   90.00
_cell.angle_beta   90.00
_cell.angle_gamma   90.00
#
_symmetry.space_group_name_H-M   'P 1'
#
loop_
_entity.id
_entity.type
_entity.pdbx_description
1 polymer ?
#
loop_
_entity_poly.entity_id
_entity_poly.type
_entity_poly.pdbx_seq_one_letter_code
_entity_poly.pdbx_strand_id
1 'polypeptide(L)'
;MPYPAHIGQRPLEVREAYAALEQYASDYGEEALLLLMHASIPETLRADLLDLIRVNFLPAQGTDRSLEADVLFAPITTSLGAGYYRIDPQVRWHCMALLRSRYRGDVRPRPLRVAELLWRYVDAVEKHSGGAVDPQLAEFLAIQRWVALAFISPDGAAHAFADALRQTASDPVAARVQLGGLAAAIEMPLAREQTLLAYARGMDALARGDDTAGARILGALGNEEIRVGKVVLRPPGELLAEAGIAPAGRMPEDSAGGARSENRADRPTCVVLIGSGARTELETRERFDADRHFALIRAALDEAGMDAIRADDSLATDGEALYTLLLDANLVLADLSTADPGVCFLLGVSLALRPSGTMLIAEDGSPDTALDAAPGMRTPYAPIAPGDTDAEAKFAAMLRALIGGETGPLARSPFYLDSRLHPPRMRTNDDPFDADMAAPDSGICLILRNRTPDVEGGNRRGAVLDAATAIAEACASEAGLQVYRPDAMSSADATDALPDRLVDATLAIIDISNPQPDVMLQLGMRLGLHPAATIVMAASHTALPLVLSKLPVVRYPAEFDARAGDDLHKDLLTAIKRQISGQVRISPIYAALPNLRPPRLREVSKPERSDPPPRIFISYVNAYGRFARPLEHALLELGATVDWDMNLKSGDAWQETLTRMLDESDAVVSVAGRATQERPFPMEEIARALRLRKLLIPVFVEAVDGPPELIERKAANTDATGRVVYLDGLPDAAFEQLIATTARNIVEAVASDRSRRDAQRTTEDAPESGAGSPSNGRLTVRQPDPGTLQYIDTTVRSRTEWQVRYDPALLDSLLAQLPSATDSFDELALALAQLLLPQDRDPPQPGDSVHLTLDRAAAALPWEAILGPHEGKRQLPVAVTRSLDGLRPPKRPRSTSGHALLIGDPVSTQTLPDMPEGLPPLQGVRSELGAIYETLTAAGYTVMVSEHENADEIMKRLHAREFRILVILGRSVHEYALDDERMKRPTKRPMKHAPKAQAAEHRTNGFILSDGIFLTAAEIRKMREPPQLVFLNDRHMDGQTGRIGGIGQHGKASTSMTAELLGMGVDCVLTPAWTVDDTASAYWSQRFFEDISRGATLESASFSARIASSDHFPLQSAWATFQVWGQPDFRLPPPMPSAQRNSAS
;
A
#
# COMPACT_ATOMS: atom_id res chain seq x y z
N MET A 1 43.03 -12.82 -17.45
CA MET A 1 42.74 -12.31 -18.82
C MET A 1 43.65 -11.14 -19.09
N PRO A 2 44.20 -10.92 -20.30
CA PRO A 2 44.87 -9.65 -20.57
C PRO A 2 43.86 -8.50 -20.45
N TYR A 3 44.30 -7.35 -19.96
CA TYR A 3 43.51 -6.12 -19.98
C TYR A 3 43.02 -5.82 -21.42
N PRO A 4 41.80 -5.27 -21.59
CA PRO A 4 41.29 -4.90 -22.91
C PRO A 4 42.26 -3.99 -23.68
N ALA A 5 42.47 -4.30 -24.97
CA ALA A 5 43.45 -3.60 -25.81
C ALA A 5 43.12 -2.11 -26.08
N HIS A 6 41.88 -1.70 -25.82
CA HIS A 6 41.37 -0.35 -26.06
C HIS A 6 41.48 0.60 -24.85
N ILE A 7 42.01 0.11 -23.72
CA ILE A 7 42.25 0.92 -22.53
C ILE A 7 43.10 2.15 -22.86
N GLY A 8 42.66 3.32 -22.42
CA GLY A 8 43.33 4.60 -22.67
C GLY A 8 43.20 5.16 -24.09
N GLN A 9 42.58 4.41 -25.02
CA GLN A 9 42.31 4.87 -26.39
C GLN A 9 40.88 5.43 -26.53
N ARG A 10 39.91 4.77 -25.90
CA ARG A 10 38.49 5.16 -25.83
C ARG A 10 37.90 4.67 -24.50
N PRO A 11 36.75 5.22 -24.06
CA PRO A 11 35.98 4.61 -22.97
C PRO A 11 35.68 3.14 -23.28
N LEU A 12 35.84 2.28 -22.29
CA LEU A 12 35.55 0.85 -22.44
C LEU A 12 34.06 0.58 -22.62
N GLU A 13 33.71 -0.47 -23.38
CA GLU A 13 32.34 -1.00 -23.40
C GLU A 13 32.01 -1.70 -22.08
N VAL A 14 30.72 -1.86 -21.77
CA VAL A 14 30.23 -2.52 -20.55
C VAL A 14 30.94 -3.85 -20.26
N ARG A 15 31.05 -4.72 -21.28
CA ARG A 15 31.72 -6.04 -21.14
C ARG A 15 33.23 -5.92 -20.92
N GLU A 16 33.87 -4.95 -21.57
CA GLU A 16 35.31 -4.71 -21.43
C GLU A 16 35.64 -4.17 -20.04
N ALA A 17 34.78 -3.30 -19.49
CA ALA A 17 34.94 -2.76 -18.13
C ALA A 17 34.80 -3.84 -17.05
N TYR A 18 33.85 -4.78 -17.18
CA TYR A 18 33.76 -5.93 -16.28
C TYR A 18 35.01 -6.80 -16.35
N ALA A 19 35.49 -7.13 -17.56
CA ALA A 19 36.72 -7.91 -17.73
C ALA A 19 37.95 -7.19 -17.15
N ALA A 20 38.02 -5.86 -17.28
CA ALA A 20 39.10 -5.05 -16.70
C ALA A 20 39.04 -5.01 -15.17
N LEU A 21 37.84 -4.95 -14.57
CA LEU A 21 37.66 -5.00 -13.11
C LEU A 21 37.98 -6.37 -12.52
N GLU A 22 37.59 -7.44 -13.18
CA GLU A 22 37.97 -8.81 -12.79
C GLU A 22 39.48 -8.99 -12.83
N GLN A 23 40.12 -8.50 -13.89
CA GLN A 23 41.57 -8.56 -14.01
C GLN A 23 42.28 -7.69 -12.96
N TYR A 24 41.76 -6.48 -12.69
CA TYR A 24 42.27 -5.60 -11.65
C TYR A 24 42.20 -6.24 -10.25
N ALA A 25 41.06 -6.86 -9.92
CA ALA A 25 40.89 -7.57 -8.66
C ALA A 25 41.85 -8.76 -8.53
N SER A 26 42.16 -9.44 -9.65
CA SER A 26 43.12 -10.54 -9.69
C SER A 26 44.57 -10.08 -9.53
N ASP A 27 44.94 -8.92 -10.08
CA ASP A 27 46.32 -8.44 -10.10
C ASP A 27 46.70 -7.71 -8.80
N TYR A 28 45.77 -6.93 -8.23
CA TYR A 28 46.03 -6.03 -7.10
C TYR A 28 45.26 -6.41 -5.82
N GLY A 29 44.36 -7.40 -5.90
CA GLY A 29 43.63 -7.91 -4.76
C GLY A 29 42.40 -7.08 -4.34
N GLU A 30 41.69 -7.59 -3.32
CA GLU A 30 40.43 -7.02 -2.84
C GLU A 30 40.60 -5.62 -2.24
N GLU A 31 41.72 -5.34 -1.57
CA GLU A 31 41.94 -4.07 -0.87
C GLU A 31 42.13 -2.90 -1.86
N ALA A 32 42.88 -3.13 -2.93
CA ALA A 32 43.03 -2.18 -4.03
C ALA A 32 41.69 -1.95 -4.73
N LEU A 33 40.90 -3.00 -4.95
CA LEU A 33 39.55 -2.88 -5.50
C LEU A 33 38.62 -2.05 -4.59
N LEU A 34 38.66 -2.26 -3.27
CA LEU A 34 37.88 -1.46 -2.33
C LEU A 34 38.28 0.02 -2.36
N LEU A 35 39.58 0.32 -2.46
CA LEU A 35 40.04 1.70 -2.60
C LEU A 35 39.60 2.30 -3.94
N LEU A 36 39.74 1.56 -5.04
CA LEU A 36 39.26 1.96 -6.37
C LEU A 36 37.76 2.28 -6.37
N MET A 37 36.95 1.46 -5.69
CA MET A 37 35.51 1.70 -5.53
C MET A 37 35.21 3.04 -4.85
N HIS A 38 35.93 3.41 -3.79
CA HIS A 38 35.75 4.71 -3.14
C HIS A 38 36.31 5.87 -3.98
N ALA A 39 37.44 5.63 -4.66
CA ALA A 39 38.08 6.58 -5.57
C ALA A 39 37.26 6.86 -6.84
N SER A 40 36.23 6.07 -7.13
CA SER A 40 35.31 6.28 -8.25
C SER A 40 34.32 7.43 -8.03
N ILE A 41 34.16 7.93 -6.81
CA ILE A 41 33.26 9.07 -6.56
C ILE A 41 33.83 10.36 -7.16
N PRO A 42 35.08 10.79 -6.89
CA PRO A 42 35.74 11.85 -7.65
C PRO A 42 35.77 11.57 -9.16
N GLU A 43 35.70 12.62 -9.98
CA GLU A 43 35.88 12.50 -11.44
C GLU A 43 37.35 12.36 -11.83
N THR A 44 38.19 13.20 -11.23
CA THR A 44 39.65 13.16 -11.30
C THR A 44 40.25 12.94 -9.91
N LEU A 45 41.41 12.31 -9.87
CA LEU A 45 42.12 11.96 -8.65
C LEU A 45 43.47 12.67 -8.56
N ARG A 46 43.86 12.98 -7.33
CA ARG A 46 45.22 13.35 -6.92
C ARG A 46 45.65 12.42 -5.81
N ALA A 47 46.95 12.24 -5.63
CA ALA A 47 47.49 11.33 -4.62
C ALA A 47 47.08 11.73 -3.18
N ASP A 48 47.03 13.02 -2.88
CA ASP A 48 46.58 13.54 -1.58
C ASP A 48 45.09 13.26 -1.31
N LEU A 49 44.22 13.46 -2.30
CA LEU A 49 42.80 13.12 -2.20
C LEU A 49 42.59 11.60 -2.02
N LEU A 50 43.35 10.78 -2.75
CA LEU A 50 43.25 9.33 -2.65
C LEU A 50 43.67 8.81 -1.27
N ASP A 51 44.76 9.35 -0.71
CA ASP A 51 45.19 9.05 0.67
C ASP A 51 44.10 9.46 1.69
N LEU A 52 43.50 10.64 1.54
CA LEU A 52 42.39 11.06 2.39
C LEU A 52 41.19 10.10 2.32
N ILE A 53 40.84 9.63 1.12
CA ILE A 53 39.77 8.63 0.95
C ILE A 53 40.15 7.32 1.66
N ARG A 54 41.38 6.83 1.47
CA ARG A 54 41.87 5.60 2.10
C ARG A 54 41.82 5.70 3.62
N VAL A 55 42.38 6.76 4.21
CA VAL A 55 42.45 6.96 5.66
C VAL A 55 41.06 7.06 6.30
N ASN A 56 40.09 7.70 5.63
CA ASN A 56 38.76 7.90 6.20
C ASN A 56 37.81 6.71 6.01
N PHE A 57 38.00 5.90 4.97
CA PHE A 57 37.04 4.84 4.62
C PHE A 57 37.60 3.43 4.72
N LEU A 58 38.93 3.25 4.71
CA LEU A 58 39.63 1.98 4.85
C LEU A 58 40.73 2.04 5.94
N PRO A 59 40.44 2.50 7.18
CA PRO A 59 41.45 2.72 8.22
C PRO A 59 42.10 1.43 8.74
N ALA A 60 41.47 0.27 8.52
CA ALA A 60 42.00 -1.03 8.93
C ALA A 60 43.24 -1.46 8.13
N GLN A 61 43.49 -0.86 6.96
CA GLN A 61 44.51 -1.29 5.99
C GLN A 61 45.89 -0.64 6.18
N GLY A 62 46.17 -0.03 7.34
CA GLY A 62 47.51 0.45 7.71
C GLY A 62 48.03 1.64 6.88
N THR A 63 49.35 1.87 6.86
CA THR A 63 50.03 2.95 6.10
C THR A 63 50.58 2.45 4.76
N ASP A 64 50.03 1.38 4.20
CA ASP A 64 50.55 0.84 2.94
C ASP A 64 50.23 1.78 1.78
N ARG A 65 51.27 2.50 1.34
CA ARG A 65 51.21 3.44 0.20
C ARG A 65 51.20 2.73 -1.15
N SER A 66 51.41 1.39 -1.17
CA SER A 66 51.32 0.62 -2.41
C SER A 66 49.90 0.63 -2.98
N LEU A 67 48.87 0.62 -2.13
CA LEU A 67 47.46 0.67 -2.55
C LEU A 67 47.11 1.92 -3.36
N GLU A 68 47.68 3.08 -3.01
CA GLU A 68 47.47 4.31 -3.77
C GLU A 68 48.14 4.23 -5.14
N ALA A 69 49.35 3.66 -5.20
CA ALA A 69 50.06 3.42 -6.45
C ALA A 69 49.32 2.41 -7.34
N ASP A 70 48.74 1.36 -6.74
CA ASP A 70 47.97 0.33 -7.44
C ASP A 70 46.67 0.86 -8.06
N VAL A 71 46.12 1.95 -7.52
CA VAL A 71 44.97 2.65 -8.12
C VAL A 71 45.43 3.67 -9.16
N LEU A 72 46.45 4.48 -8.86
CA LEU A 72 46.87 5.59 -9.73
C LEU A 72 47.62 5.12 -10.99
N PHE A 73 48.35 4.01 -10.91
CA PHE A 73 49.15 3.45 -12.01
C PHE A 73 48.55 2.17 -12.60
N ALA A 74 47.32 1.82 -12.21
CA ALA A 74 46.56 0.75 -12.83
C ALA A 74 46.38 1.00 -14.34
N PRO A 75 46.33 -0.05 -15.19
CA PRO A 75 46.01 0.12 -16.61
C PRO A 75 44.68 0.84 -16.85
N ILE A 76 43.69 0.63 -15.98
CA ILE A 76 42.36 1.28 -16.01
C ILE A 76 42.38 2.75 -15.58
N THR A 77 43.54 3.30 -15.18
CA THR A 77 43.70 4.69 -14.74
C THR A 77 44.67 5.41 -15.68
N THR A 78 44.21 6.52 -16.26
CA THR A 78 45.01 7.34 -17.18
C THR A 78 45.60 8.54 -16.43
N SER A 79 46.90 8.80 -16.59
CA SER A 79 47.53 10.03 -16.11
C SER A 79 47.21 11.20 -17.03
N LEU A 80 46.71 12.29 -16.47
CA LEU A 80 46.42 13.54 -17.17
C LEU A 80 47.61 14.53 -17.12
N GLY A 81 48.74 14.13 -16.53
CA GLY A 81 49.90 14.99 -16.26
C GLY A 81 49.79 15.77 -14.94
N ALA A 82 50.91 16.33 -14.47
CA ALA A 82 51.02 17.16 -13.26
C ALA A 82 50.42 16.56 -11.96
N GLY A 83 50.38 15.23 -11.86
CA GLY A 83 49.87 14.52 -10.67
C GLY A 83 48.34 14.34 -10.64
N TYR A 84 47.66 14.54 -11.77
CA TYR A 84 46.24 14.27 -11.94
C TYR A 84 46.00 12.96 -12.69
N TYR A 85 44.99 12.23 -12.26
CA TYR A 85 44.65 10.89 -12.75
C TYR A 85 43.15 10.79 -13.00
N ARG A 86 42.74 9.92 -13.93
CA ARG A 86 41.33 9.65 -14.24
C ARG A 86 41.12 8.15 -14.43
N ILE A 87 40.13 7.59 -13.74
CA ILE A 87 39.69 6.21 -13.95
C ILE A 87 38.88 6.15 -15.25
N ASP A 88 39.01 5.07 -16.03
CA ASP A 88 38.18 4.86 -17.21
C ASP A 88 36.68 5.09 -16.90
N PRO A 89 35.94 5.86 -17.71
CA PRO A 89 34.56 6.25 -17.38
C PRO A 89 33.61 5.08 -17.10
N GLN A 90 33.72 3.99 -17.86
CA GLN A 90 32.84 2.84 -17.71
C GLN A 90 33.22 2.03 -16.47
N VAL A 91 34.52 1.87 -16.22
CA VAL A 91 35.04 1.25 -14.99
C VAL A 91 34.60 2.04 -13.76
N ARG A 92 34.74 3.37 -13.80
CA ARG A 92 34.29 4.30 -12.75
C ARG A 92 32.81 4.09 -12.44
N TRP A 93 31.95 4.09 -13.46
CA TRP A 93 30.50 3.88 -13.29
C TRP A 93 30.18 2.56 -12.57
N HIS A 94 30.81 1.45 -12.99
CA HIS A 94 30.61 0.14 -12.36
C HIS A 94 31.15 0.09 -10.92
N CYS A 95 32.30 0.69 -10.65
CA CYS A 95 32.84 0.83 -9.30
C CYS A 95 31.90 1.57 -8.35
N MET A 96 31.24 2.64 -8.82
CA MET A 96 30.25 3.38 -8.02
C MET A 96 29.00 2.53 -7.73
N ALA A 97 28.57 1.73 -8.70
CA ALA A 97 27.46 0.79 -8.52
C ALA A 97 27.81 -0.31 -7.50
N LEU A 98 29.02 -0.88 -7.59
CA LEU A 98 29.54 -1.84 -6.62
C LEU A 98 29.67 -1.21 -5.23
N LEU A 99 30.11 0.05 -5.12
CA LEU A 99 30.24 0.76 -3.85
C LEU A 99 28.87 0.92 -3.16
N ARG A 100 27.84 1.29 -3.93
CA ARG A 100 26.45 1.35 -3.44
C ARG A 100 25.94 -0.01 -2.98
N SER A 101 26.21 -1.07 -3.74
CA SER A 101 25.78 -2.43 -3.41
C SER A 101 26.45 -2.96 -2.15
N ARG A 102 27.79 -2.85 -2.06
CA ARG A 102 28.60 -3.40 -0.98
C ARG A 102 28.33 -2.76 0.39
N TYR A 103 27.96 -1.48 0.40
CA TYR A 103 27.69 -0.69 1.61
C TYR A 103 26.21 -0.28 1.73
N ARG A 104 25.29 -1.08 1.16
CA ARG A 104 23.84 -0.80 1.19
C ARG A 104 23.27 -0.69 2.61
N GLY A 105 23.86 -1.41 3.57
CA GLY A 105 23.44 -1.42 4.99
C GLY A 105 24.00 -0.29 5.85
N ASP A 106 24.83 0.62 5.31
CA ASP A 106 25.32 1.76 6.07
C ASP A 106 24.16 2.72 6.39
N VAL A 107 24.00 3.10 7.67
CA VAL A 107 23.00 4.09 8.14
C VAL A 107 23.06 5.41 7.35
N ARG A 108 24.26 5.80 6.91
CA ARG A 108 24.47 6.90 5.96
C ARG A 108 25.14 6.34 4.70
N PRO A 109 24.57 6.55 3.49
CA PRO A 109 25.12 5.98 2.26
C PRO A 109 26.60 6.26 2.09
N ARG A 110 27.41 5.21 1.86
CA ARG A 110 28.86 5.33 1.69
C ARG A 110 29.26 6.36 0.61
N PRO A 111 28.62 6.39 -0.59
CA PRO A 111 28.91 7.42 -1.60
C PRO A 111 28.70 8.85 -1.11
N LEU A 112 27.65 9.10 -0.32
CA LEU A 112 27.35 10.42 0.24
C LEU A 112 28.46 10.87 1.18
N ARG A 113 28.97 9.98 2.02
CA ARG A 113 30.06 10.30 2.95
C ARG A 113 31.37 10.61 2.22
N VAL A 114 31.67 9.88 1.15
CA VAL A 114 32.83 10.17 0.28
C VAL A 114 32.66 11.54 -0.39
N ALA A 115 31.46 11.88 -0.85
CA ALA A 115 31.15 13.19 -1.42
C ALA A 115 31.25 14.33 -0.38
N GLU A 116 30.86 14.10 0.88
CA GLU A 116 31.06 15.08 1.96
C GLU A 116 32.55 15.33 2.25
N LEU A 117 33.37 14.27 2.22
CA LEU A 117 34.83 14.41 2.31
C LEU A 117 35.36 15.22 1.13
N LEU A 118 34.90 14.91 -0.09
CA LEU A 118 35.29 15.62 -1.31
C LEU A 118 34.92 17.11 -1.24
N TRP A 119 33.73 17.45 -0.77
CA TRP A 119 33.28 18.84 -0.56
C TRP A 119 34.20 19.59 0.41
N ARG A 120 34.53 18.97 1.54
CA ARG A 120 35.45 19.55 2.54
C ARG A 120 36.87 19.69 2.02
N TYR A 121 37.32 18.73 1.22
CA TYR A 121 38.62 18.78 0.57
C TYR A 121 38.71 19.95 -0.41
N VAL A 122 37.70 20.14 -1.26
CA VAL A 122 37.64 21.29 -2.17
C VAL A 122 37.69 22.61 -1.40
N ASP A 123 36.84 22.78 -0.39
CA ASP A 123 36.79 24.00 0.45
C ASP A 123 38.11 24.25 1.19
N ALA A 124 38.76 23.19 1.69
CA ALA A 124 40.05 23.30 2.34
C ALA A 124 41.15 23.73 1.36
N VAL A 125 41.28 23.08 0.21
CA VAL A 125 42.33 23.39 -0.78
C VAL A 125 42.17 24.82 -1.31
N GLU A 126 40.95 25.28 -1.57
CA GLU A 126 40.70 26.67 -2.00
C GLU A 126 41.13 27.71 -0.96
N LYS A 127 40.82 27.47 0.31
CA LYS A 127 41.22 28.36 1.41
C LYS A 127 42.74 28.45 1.57
N HIS A 128 43.47 27.37 1.29
CA HIS A 128 44.93 27.34 1.38
C HIS A 128 45.64 27.85 0.12
N SER A 129 44.97 27.91 -1.04
CA SER A 129 45.60 28.22 -2.34
C SER A 129 45.74 29.71 -2.69
N GLY A 130 45.41 30.62 -1.76
CA GLY A 130 45.81 32.05 -1.76
C GLY A 130 45.96 32.73 -3.13
N GLY A 131 44.84 33.11 -3.77
CA GLY A 131 44.77 34.16 -4.80
C GLY A 131 45.33 33.87 -6.20
N ALA A 132 46.27 32.94 -6.36
CA ALA A 132 46.84 32.55 -7.66
C ALA A 132 46.86 31.02 -7.81
N VAL A 133 45.67 30.44 -7.99
CA VAL A 133 45.51 29.01 -8.25
C VAL A 133 45.96 28.73 -9.69
N ASP A 134 46.85 27.74 -9.89
CA ASP A 134 47.17 27.21 -11.22
C ASP A 134 45.87 26.82 -11.95
N PRO A 135 45.65 27.24 -13.21
CA PRO A 135 44.48 26.87 -14.01
C PRO A 135 44.06 25.40 -13.91
N GLN A 136 45.03 24.47 -13.85
CA GLN A 136 44.72 23.04 -13.76
C GLN A 136 44.14 22.64 -12.39
N LEU A 137 44.62 23.26 -11.31
CA LEU A 137 44.05 23.06 -9.97
C LEU A 137 42.67 23.71 -9.84
N ALA A 138 42.48 24.89 -10.45
CA ALA A 138 41.17 25.56 -10.47
C ALA A 138 40.11 24.73 -11.20
N GLU A 139 40.45 24.16 -12.36
CA GLU A 139 39.57 23.27 -13.12
C GLU A 139 39.22 22.00 -12.33
N PHE A 140 40.22 21.37 -11.71
CA PHE A 140 40.02 20.23 -10.84
C PHE A 140 39.03 20.54 -9.70
N LEU A 141 39.23 21.64 -8.96
CA LEU A 141 38.36 22.03 -7.85
C LEU A 141 36.92 22.33 -8.31
N ALA A 142 36.77 22.95 -9.48
CA ALA A 142 35.46 23.24 -10.07
C ALA A 142 34.69 21.93 -10.40
N ILE A 143 35.34 20.97 -11.05
CA ILE A 143 34.72 19.67 -11.39
C ILE A 143 34.33 18.92 -10.12
N GLN A 144 35.23 18.83 -9.14
CA GLN A 144 34.98 18.09 -7.90
C GLN A 144 33.86 18.71 -7.05
N ARG A 145 33.70 20.04 -7.10
CA ARG A 145 32.58 20.72 -6.45
C ARG A 145 31.24 20.26 -7.02
N TRP A 146 31.12 20.17 -8.34
CA TRP A 146 29.91 19.69 -9.01
C TRP A 146 29.60 18.23 -8.68
N VAL A 147 30.63 17.38 -8.72
CA VAL A 147 30.51 15.97 -8.34
C VAL A 147 30.04 15.83 -6.89
N ALA A 148 30.67 16.54 -5.95
CA ALA A 148 30.28 16.51 -4.54
C ALA A 148 28.86 17.03 -4.34
N LEU A 149 28.49 18.15 -4.96
CA LEU A 149 27.14 18.73 -4.88
C LEU A 149 26.09 17.76 -5.42
N ALA A 150 26.37 17.09 -6.55
CA ALA A 150 25.46 16.13 -7.17
C ALA A 150 25.14 14.94 -6.25
N PHE A 151 26.11 14.50 -5.43
CA PHE A 151 25.88 13.45 -4.44
C PHE A 151 25.23 13.96 -3.14
N ILE A 152 25.51 15.20 -2.73
CA ILE A 152 24.99 15.79 -1.48
C ILE A 152 23.55 16.32 -1.65
N SER A 153 23.26 16.96 -2.78
CA SER A 153 21.96 17.54 -3.13
C SER A 153 21.72 17.43 -4.64
N PRO A 154 21.20 16.29 -5.13
CA PRO A 154 20.96 16.05 -6.56
C PRO A 154 20.06 17.12 -7.20
N ASP A 155 18.96 17.50 -6.55
CA ASP A 155 18.01 18.50 -7.08
C ASP A 155 18.63 19.91 -7.11
N GLY A 156 19.40 20.25 -6.06
CA GLY A 156 20.16 21.50 -6.00
C GLY A 156 21.25 21.56 -7.07
N ALA A 157 21.93 20.43 -7.32
CA ALA A 157 22.92 20.29 -8.37
C ALA A 157 22.29 20.39 -9.76
N ALA A 158 21.14 19.75 -10.00
CA ALA A 158 20.41 19.83 -11.26
C ALA A 158 19.97 21.26 -11.57
N HIS A 159 19.43 21.97 -10.57
CA HIS A 159 19.04 23.37 -10.71
C HIS A 159 20.24 24.28 -11.01
N ALA A 160 21.33 24.14 -10.24
CA ALA A 160 22.55 24.92 -10.48
C ALA A 160 23.18 24.59 -11.84
N PHE A 161 23.17 23.33 -12.26
CA PHE A 161 23.75 22.88 -13.53
C PHE A 161 22.91 23.39 -14.72
N ALA A 162 21.59 23.35 -14.62
CA ALA A 162 20.71 23.98 -15.59
C ALA A 162 20.94 25.50 -15.67
N ASP A 163 21.10 26.18 -14.53
CA ASP A 163 21.38 27.62 -14.53
C ASP A 163 22.73 27.93 -15.21
N ALA A 164 23.76 27.11 -14.96
CA ALA A 164 25.05 27.21 -15.62
C ALA A 164 24.95 26.99 -17.14
N LEU A 165 24.19 25.98 -17.59
CA LEU A 165 23.91 25.72 -19.01
C LEU A 165 23.14 26.88 -19.68
N ARG A 166 22.20 27.49 -18.96
CA ARG A 166 21.47 28.68 -19.43
C ARG A 166 22.40 29.86 -19.63
N GLN A 167 23.28 30.11 -18.67
CA GLN A 167 24.22 31.24 -18.70
C GLN A 167 25.28 31.06 -19.79
N THR A 168 25.81 29.85 -19.96
CA THR A 168 26.86 29.54 -20.96
C THR A 168 26.34 29.40 -22.39
N ALA A 169 25.03 29.36 -22.59
CA ALA A 169 24.41 29.31 -23.90
C ALA A 169 24.86 30.52 -24.78
N SER A 170 25.20 31.65 -24.15
CA SER A 170 25.70 32.87 -24.81
C SER A 170 27.23 33.02 -24.83
N ASP A 171 27.98 32.10 -24.23
CA ASP A 171 29.43 32.19 -23.99
C ASP A 171 30.28 31.40 -25.02
N PRO A 172 31.62 31.59 -25.02
CA PRO A 172 32.53 30.92 -25.95
C PRO A 172 32.42 29.40 -25.94
N VAL A 173 32.70 28.77 -27.09
CA VAL A 173 32.66 27.31 -27.32
C VAL A 173 33.37 26.50 -26.22
N ALA A 174 34.48 27.01 -25.68
CA ALA A 174 35.25 26.37 -24.61
C ALA A 174 34.45 26.16 -23.31
N ALA A 175 33.59 27.11 -22.91
CA ALA A 175 32.77 26.99 -21.71
C ALA A 175 31.65 25.94 -21.86
N ARG A 176 31.12 25.77 -23.07
CA ARG A 176 30.10 24.76 -23.41
C ARG A 176 30.67 23.34 -23.39
N VAL A 177 31.88 23.15 -23.93
CA VAL A 177 32.59 21.87 -23.88
C VAL A 177 32.91 21.44 -22.45
N GLN A 178 33.24 22.39 -21.57
CA GLN A 178 33.55 22.13 -20.17
C GLN A 178 32.35 21.61 -19.36
N LEU A 179 31.16 22.20 -19.56
CA LEU A 179 29.92 21.73 -18.92
C LEU A 179 29.38 20.43 -19.54
N GLY A 180 29.64 20.21 -20.82
CA GLY A 180 29.40 18.95 -21.52
C GLY A 180 30.17 17.77 -20.93
N GLY A 181 31.48 17.94 -20.72
CA GLY A 181 32.32 16.95 -20.04
C GLY A 181 31.91 16.71 -18.58
N LEU A 182 31.36 17.73 -17.91
CA LEU A 182 30.85 17.63 -16.55
C LEU A 182 29.56 16.80 -16.46
N ALA A 183 28.73 16.75 -17.50
CA ALA A 183 27.51 15.95 -17.53
C ALA A 183 27.81 14.45 -17.32
N ALA A 184 28.90 13.94 -17.89
CA ALA A 184 29.36 12.56 -17.68
C ALA A 184 29.82 12.32 -16.23
N ALA A 185 30.45 13.32 -15.60
CA ALA A 185 30.95 13.22 -14.23
C ALA A 185 29.82 13.11 -13.19
N ILE A 186 28.65 13.71 -13.48
CA ILE A 186 27.48 13.79 -12.60
C ILE A 186 26.28 12.96 -13.10
N GLU A 187 26.45 12.14 -14.15
CA GLU A 187 25.38 11.34 -14.77
C GLU A 187 24.73 10.36 -13.77
N MET A 188 25.55 9.65 -12.99
CA MET A 188 25.05 8.66 -12.02
C MET A 188 24.23 9.28 -10.85
N PRO A 189 24.66 10.40 -10.23
CA PRO A 189 23.82 11.07 -9.22
C PRO A 189 22.60 11.78 -9.80
N LEU A 190 22.64 12.27 -11.05
CA LEU A 190 21.52 12.93 -11.74
C LEU A 190 20.75 11.98 -12.69
N ALA A 191 20.73 10.68 -12.42
CA ALA A 191 20.09 9.69 -13.30
C ALA A 191 18.58 9.91 -13.55
N ARG A 192 17.92 10.74 -12.72
CA ARG A 192 16.51 11.16 -12.88
C ARG A 192 16.34 12.35 -13.83
N GLU A 193 17.40 13.09 -14.11
CA GLU A 193 17.41 14.30 -14.95
C GLU A 193 17.95 13.99 -16.35
N GLN A 194 17.45 12.93 -16.98
CA GLN A 194 17.98 12.43 -18.26
C GLN A 194 17.85 13.45 -19.39
N THR A 195 16.78 14.24 -19.40
CA THR A 195 16.54 15.33 -20.36
C THR A 195 17.59 16.43 -20.23
N LEU A 196 17.93 16.84 -19.00
CA LEU A 196 18.98 17.84 -18.73
C LEU A 196 20.37 17.33 -19.14
N LEU A 197 20.69 16.07 -18.83
CA LEU A 197 21.96 15.44 -19.21
C LEU A 197 22.07 15.23 -20.72
N ALA A 198 20.97 14.85 -21.39
CA ALA A 198 20.91 14.75 -22.85
C ALA A 198 21.08 16.12 -23.51
N TYR A 199 20.45 17.18 -22.97
CA TYR A 199 20.63 18.54 -23.45
C TYR A 199 22.08 19.02 -23.33
N ALA A 200 22.72 18.76 -22.19
CA ALA A 200 24.13 19.08 -21.97
C ALA A 200 25.06 18.33 -22.94
N ARG A 201 24.81 17.03 -23.18
CA ARG A 201 25.54 16.21 -24.16
C ARG A 201 25.34 16.68 -25.59
N GLY A 202 24.12 17.09 -25.93
CA GLY A 202 23.80 17.66 -27.25
C GLY A 202 24.51 18.98 -27.50
N MET A 203 24.55 19.87 -26.50
CA MET A 203 25.31 21.11 -26.55
C MET A 203 26.83 20.87 -26.67
N ASP A 204 27.38 19.87 -25.96
CA ASP A 204 28.78 19.46 -26.08
C ASP A 204 29.13 18.96 -27.48
N ALA A 205 28.26 18.10 -28.05
CA ALA A 205 28.44 17.57 -29.39
C ALA A 205 28.48 18.69 -30.44
N LEU A 206 27.54 19.66 -30.37
CA LEU A 206 27.56 20.84 -31.22
C LEU A 206 28.82 21.70 -31.00
N ALA A 207 29.23 21.90 -29.75
CA ALA A 207 30.42 22.68 -29.42
C ALA A 207 31.72 22.03 -29.94
N ARG A 208 31.76 20.71 -30.06
CA ARG A 208 32.87 19.95 -30.66
C ARG A 208 32.79 19.81 -32.18
N GLY A 209 31.74 20.35 -32.81
CA GLY A 209 31.50 20.24 -34.25
C GLY A 209 31.00 18.86 -34.70
N ASP A 210 30.50 18.03 -33.78
CA ASP A 210 29.77 16.80 -34.12
C ASP A 210 28.29 17.11 -34.31
N ASP A 211 28.01 17.76 -35.44
CA ASP A 211 26.67 18.21 -35.83
C ASP A 211 25.69 17.04 -35.94
N THR A 212 26.18 15.85 -36.30
CA THR A 212 25.36 14.64 -36.43
C THR A 212 24.89 14.09 -35.08
N ALA A 213 25.80 13.99 -34.10
CA ALA A 213 25.43 13.58 -32.76
C ALA A 213 24.61 14.67 -32.06
N GLY A 214 24.94 15.95 -32.25
CA GLY A 214 24.19 17.08 -31.75
C GLY A 214 22.74 17.09 -32.26
N ALA A 215 22.54 16.95 -33.58
CA ALA A 215 21.22 16.89 -34.20
C ALA A 215 20.40 15.69 -33.75
N ARG A 216 21.03 14.52 -33.59
CA ARG A 216 20.35 13.32 -33.10
C ARG A 216 19.94 13.45 -31.63
N ILE A 217 20.83 13.93 -30.77
CA ILE A 217 20.58 14.03 -29.32
C ILE A 217 19.60 15.16 -29.03
N LEU A 218 19.81 16.36 -29.58
CA LEU A 218 18.92 17.50 -29.38
C LEU A 218 17.59 17.34 -30.12
N GLY A 219 17.59 16.74 -31.31
CA GLY A 219 16.36 16.46 -32.06
C GLY A 219 15.44 15.46 -31.36
N ALA A 220 16.00 14.50 -30.63
CA ALA A 220 15.23 13.57 -29.81
C ALA A 220 14.57 14.22 -28.58
N LEU A 221 15.03 15.42 -28.17
CA LEU A 221 14.43 16.19 -27.08
C LEU A 221 13.26 17.07 -27.55
N GLY A 222 12.99 17.13 -28.87
CA GLY A 222 11.96 18.00 -29.45
C GLY A 222 12.35 19.48 -29.43
N ASN A 223 11.40 20.35 -29.83
CA ASN A 223 11.60 21.80 -29.87
C ASN A 223 10.93 22.55 -28.70
N GLU A 224 10.59 21.85 -27.62
CA GLU A 224 9.96 22.45 -26.43
C GLU A 224 11.03 23.04 -25.48
N GLU A 225 10.62 23.98 -24.62
CA GLU A 225 11.50 24.55 -23.58
C GLU A 225 11.80 23.51 -22.49
N ILE A 226 13.08 23.29 -22.17
CA ILE A 226 13.46 22.38 -21.08
C ILE A 226 13.48 23.15 -19.76
N ARG A 227 12.72 22.69 -18.76
CA ARG A 227 12.58 23.36 -17.46
C ARG A 227 13.16 22.51 -16.33
N VAL A 228 14.02 23.12 -15.51
CA VAL A 228 14.59 22.51 -14.30
C VAL A 228 14.36 23.46 -13.12
N GLY A 229 13.29 23.20 -12.36
CA GLY A 229 12.79 24.14 -11.35
C GLY A 229 12.39 25.47 -11.98
N LYS A 230 13.04 26.58 -11.56
CA LYS A 230 12.79 27.92 -12.11
C LYS A 230 13.66 28.27 -13.32
N VAL A 231 14.59 27.39 -13.72
CA VAL A 231 15.47 27.63 -14.86
C VAL A 231 14.82 27.08 -16.11
N VAL A 232 14.72 27.94 -17.13
CA VAL A 232 14.25 27.58 -18.48
C VAL A 232 15.45 27.62 -19.41
N LEU A 233 15.73 26.49 -20.07
CA LEU A 233 16.78 26.34 -21.08
C LEU A 233 16.21 26.65 -22.47
N ARG A 234 17.08 27.09 -23.39
CA ARG A 234 16.67 27.39 -24.76
C ARG A 234 16.15 26.13 -25.46
N PRO A 235 15.10 26.23 -26.29
CA PRO A 235 14.60 25.10 -27.06
C PRO A 235 15.70 24.43 -27.89
N PRO A 236 15.79 23.08 -27.93
CA PRO A 236 16.80 22.37 -28.71
C PRO A 236 16.78 22.72 -30.21
N GLY A 237 15.60 23.00 -30.77
CA GLY A 237 15.45 23.44 -32.16
C GLY A 237 16.09 24.78 -32.47
N GLU A 238 16.09 25.72 -31.53
CA GLU A 238 16.76 27.02 -31.71
C GLU A 238 18.29 26.85 -31.70
N LEU A 239 18.82 25.95 -30.86
CA LEU A 239 20.24 25.61 -30.83
C LEU A 239 20.70 24.96 -32.14
N LEU A 240 19.89 24.07 -32.71
CA LEU A 240 20.18 23.43 -34.00
C LEU A 240 20.11 24.43 -35.16
N ALA A 241 19.16 25.36 -35.13
CA ALA A 241 19.06 26.42 -36.12
C ALA A 241 20.24 27.40 -36.07
N GLU A 242 20.70 27.76 -34.86
CA GLU A 242 21.90 28.60 -34.65
C GLU A 242 23.18 27.91 -35.14
N ALA A 243 23.26 26.58 -35.00
CA ALA A 243 24.33 25.76 -35.56
C ALA A 243 24.23 25.54 -37.08
N GLY A 244 23.19 26.06 -37.75
CA GLY A 244 23.00 25.92 -39.20
C GLY A 244 22.46 24.56 -39.66
N ILE A 245 21.86 23.78 -38.75
CA ILE A 245 21.38 22.42 -39.00
C ILE A 245 19.85 22.45 -39.18
N ALA A 246 19.37 22.13 -40.39
CA ALA A 246 17.93 22.17 -40.70
C ALA A 246 17.17 20.98 -40.05
N PRO A 247 16.00 21.22 -39.41
CA PRO A 247 15.18 20.15 -38.85
C PRO A 247 14.56 19.29 -39.97
N ALA A 248 14.62 17.98 -39.83
CA ALA A 248 14.13 17.04 -40.84
C ALA A 248 12.58 17.08 -40.93
N GLY A 249 12.08 17.69 -42.02
CA GLY A 249 10.85 17.33 -42.72
C GLY A 249 9.50 17.70 -42.10
N ARG A 250 8.90 18.80 -42.59
CA ARG A 250 7.45 19.10 -42.50
C ARG A 250 6.94 19.44 -43.91
N MET A 251 5.70 19.08 -44.25
CA MET A 251 4.95 19.56 -45.43
C MET A 251 3.61 20.20 -44.97
N PRO A 252 3.04 21.16 -45.73
CA PRO A 252 2.40 22.41 -45.24
C PRO A 252 0.85 22.34 -45.19
N GLU A 253 0.22 22.86 -44.12
CA GLU A 253 -0.46 24.18 -43.98
C GLU A 253 -1.73 24.40 -44.82
N ASP A 254 -2.86 24.60 -44.12
CA ASP A 254 -3.73 25.75 -44.42
C ASP A 254 -4.31 26.33 -43.12
N SER A 255 -4.29 27.65 -43.08
CA SER A 255 -4.38 28.51 -41.90
C SER A 255 -5.80 28.94 -41.54
N ALA A 256 -6.23 28.68 -40.29
CA ALA A 256 -7.17 29.53 -39.56
C ALA A 256 -7.15 29.20 -38.05
N GLY A 257 -7.00 30.21 -37.20
CA GLY A 257 -7.33 30.13 -35.77
C GLY A 257 -6.13 30.13 -34.83
N GLY A 258 -5.84 31.30 -34.24
CA GLY A 258 -4.98 31.39 -33.07
C GLY A 258 -5.71 30.89 -31.82
N ALA A 259 -5.14 29.91 -31.13
CA ALA A 259 -5.23 29.74 -29.67
C ALA A 259 -4.33 28.56 -29.22
N ARG A 260 -3.48 28.84 -28.22
CA ARG A 260 -2.85 27.92 -27.24
C ARG A 260 -2.05 26.71 -27.77
N SER A 261 -0.72 26.87 -27.77
CA SER A 261 0.24 25.76 -27.88
C SER A 261 0.62 25.29 -26.46
N GLU A 262 -0.09 24.28 -25.96
CA GLU A 262 0.31 23.49 -24.79
C GLU A 262 1.24 22.35 -25.23
N ASN A 263 2.26 22.04 -24.41
CA ASN A 263 3.22 20.95 -24.62
C ASN A 263 2.48 19.64 -24.96
N ARG A 264 2.78 19.06 -26.12
CA ARG A 264 2.06 17.88 -26.62
C ARG A 264 2.72 16.57 -26.18
N ALA A 265 3.95 16.61 -25.67
CA ALA A 265 4.75 15.42 -25.34
C ALA A 265 4.41 14.74 -23.99
N ASP A 266 3.67 15.42 -23.11
CA ASP A 266 3.27 14.93 -21.77
C ASP A 266 1.77 14.62 -21.67
N ARG A 267 1.07 14.61 -22.82
CA ARG A 267 -0.37 14.38 -22.87
C ARG A 267 -0.66 12.89 -22.63
N PRO A 268 -1.55 12.53 -21.68
CA PRO A 268 -1.93 11.15 -21.47
C PRO A 268 -2.52 10.56 -22.76
N THR A 269 -2.14 9.33 -23.08
CA THR A 269 -2.53 8.68 -24.34
C THR A 269 -3.83 7.90 -24.19
N CYS A 270 -4.72 8.07 -25.16
CA CYS A 270 -5.95 7.31 -25.30
C CYS A 270 -5.92 6.50 -26.59
N VAL A 271 -5.98 5.18 -26.48
CA VAL A 271 -6.08 4.28 -27.64
C VAL A 271 -7.55 4.06 -27.96
N VAL A 272 -7.95 4.41 -29.18
CA VAL A 272 -9.32 4.29 -29.64
C VAL A 272 -9.47 3.04 -30.50
N LEU A 273 -10.26 2.08 -30.00
CA LEU A 273 -10.65 0.86 -30.72
C LEU A 273 -11.97 1.14 -31.45
N ILE A 274 -11.88 1.37 -32.75
CA ILE A 274 -13.04 1.64 -33.61
C ILE A 274 -12.75 1.10 -35.01
N GLY A 275 -13.74 0.47 -35.64
CA GLY A 275 -13.60 -0.09 -37.00
C GLY A 275 -13.27 0.99 -38.03
N SER A 276 -12.83 0.60 -39.24
CA SER A 276 -12.50 1.52 -40.34
C SER A 276 -13.61 1.63 -41.39
N GLY A 277 -13.76 2.83 -41.96
CA GLY A 277 -14.72 3.11 -43.05
C GLY A 277 -16.18 3.26 -42.60
N ALA A 278 -17.06 3.49 -43.59
CA ALA A 278 -18.49 3.51 -43.38
C ALA A 278 -19.07 2.09 -43.54
N ARG A 279 -19.73 1.58 -42.51
CA ARG A 279 -20.43 0.29 -42.55
C ARG A 279 -21.94 0.53 -42.57
N THR A 280 -22.60 -0.16 -43.49
CA THR A 280 -24.06 -0.23 -43.53
C THR A 280 -24.47 -1.44 -42.70
N GLU A 281 -25.20 -1.20 -41.63
CA GLU A 281 -25.68 -2.28 -40.76
C GLU A 281 -26.79 -3.07 -41.49
N LEU A 282 -26.67 -4.40 -41.49
CA LEU A 282 -27.47 -5.29 -42.35
C LEU A 282 -28.94 -5.38 -41.95
N GLU A 283 -29.28 -5.09 -40.69
CA GLU A 283 -30.65 -5.15 -40.16
C GLU A 283 -31.37 -3.80 -40.19
N THR A 284 -30.68 -2.70 -39.87
CA THR A 284 -31.28 -1.34 -39.78
C THR A 284 -31.20 -0.56 -41.10
N ARG A 285 -30.29 -0.94 -42.01
CA ARG A 285 -29.93 -0.18 -43.24
C ARG A 285 -29.40 1.24 -42.99
N GLU A 286 -29.11 1.60 -41.74
CA GLU A 286 -28.50 2.88 -41.38
C GLU A 286 -26.97 2.81 -41.55
N ARG A 287 -26.36 3.96 -41.83
CA ARG A 287 -24.94 4.07 -42.20
C ARG A 287 -24.15 4.59 -41.01
N PHE A 288 -23.43 3.71 -40.31
CA PHE A 288 -22.46 4.10 -39.30
C PHE A 288 -21.13 4.46 -39.97
N ASP A 289 -20.72 5.72 -39.85
CA ASP A 289 -19.43 6.21 -40.36
C ASP A 289 -18.40 6.24 -39.22
N ALA A 290 -17.56 5.20 -39.17
CA ALA A 290 -16.59 5.03 -38.09
C ALA A 290 -15.44 6.04 -38.17
N ASP A 291 -15.10 6.53 -39.36
CA ASP A 291 -14.07 7.56 -39.54
C ASP A 291 -14.56 8.91 -39.01
N ARG A 292 -15.84 9.22 -39.23
CA ARG A 292 -16.48 10.40 -38.66
C ARG A 292 -16.57 10.30 -37.13
N HIS A 293 -17.01 9.17 -36.59
CA HIS A 293 -17.08 8.98 -35.13
C HIS A 293 -15.70 9.07 -34.48
N PHE A 294 -14.67 8.48 -35.10
CA PHE A 294 -13.29 8.67 -34.65
C PHE A 294 -12.86 10.14 -34.62
N ALA A 295 -13.25 10.94 -35.62
CA ALA A 295 -12.94 12.37 -35.63
C ALA A 295 -13.61 13.13 -34.47
N LEU A 296 -14.86 12.77 -34.12
CA LEU A 296 -15.57 13.33 -32.96
C LEU A 296 -14.91 12.92 -31.65
N ILE A 297 -14.57 11.63 -31.50
CA ILE A 297 -13.85 11.11 -30.33
C ILE A 297 -12.50 11.80 -30.17
N ARG A 298 -11.74 11.93 -31.25
CA ARG A 298 -10.44 12.63 -31.26
C ARG A 298 -10.60 14.08 -30.82
N ALA A 299 -11.59 14.80 -31.33
CA ALA A 299 -11.84 16.18 -30.93
C ALA A 299 -12.15 16.29 -29.42
N ALA A 300 -13.00 15.41 -28.90
CA ALA A 300 -13.32 15.39 -27.46
C ALA A 300 -12.11 15.04 -26.59
N LEU A 301 -11.27 14.09 -27.02
CA LEU A 301 -10.02 13.74 -26.34
C LEU A 301 -8.99 14.87 -26.42
N ASP A 302 -8.89 15.54 -27.58
CA ASP A 302 -8.01 16.68 -27.80
C ASP A 302 -8.35 17.82 -26.84
N GLU A 303 -9.65 18.10 -26.63
CA GLU A 303 -10.15 19.06 -25.65
C GLU A 303 -9.92 18.62 -24.20
N ALA A 304 -9.96 17.32 -23.93
CA ALA A 304 -9.67 16.75 -22.61
C ALA A 304 -8.16 16.65 -22.30
N GLY A 305 -7.29 17.17 -23.17
CA GLY A 305 -5.84 17.13 -22.97
C GLY A 305 -5.20 15.77 -23.24
N MET A 306 -5.90 14.82 -23.87
CA MET A 306 -5.38 13.49 -24.20
C MET A 306 -4.96 13.39 -25.67
N ASP A 307 -3.94 12.58 -25.97
CA ASP A 307 -3.56 12.24 -27.34
C ASP A 307 -4.33 10.99 -27.80
N ALA A 308 -5.15 11.13 -28.85
CA ALA A 308 -5.95 10.04 -29.39
C ALA A 308 -5.21 9.26 -30.48
N ILE A 309 -5.01 7.96 -30.28
CA ILE A 309 -4.35 7.06 -31.24
C ILE A 309 -5.36 5.99 -31.66
N ARG A 310 -5.68 5.92 -32.95
CA ARG A 310 -6.58 4.87 -33.47
C ARG A 310 -5.83 3.55 -33.59
N ALA A 311 -6.40 2.47 -33.08
CA ALA A 311 -5.92 1.12 -33.41
C ALA A 311 -6.41 0.73 -34.81
N ASP A 312 -5.63 1.10 -35.83
CA ASP A 312 -5.95 0.84 -37.23
C ASP A 312 -5.20 -0.38 -37.81
N ASP A 313 -5.53 -0.72 -39.06
CA ASP A 313 -4.94 -1.86 -39.77
C ASP A 313 -3.42 -1.72 -39.98
N SER A 314 -2.88 -0.50 -40.02
CA SER A 314 -1.44 -0.27 -40.16
C SER A 314 -0.70 -0.71 -38.89
N LEU A 315 -1.19 -0.29 -37.72
CA LEU A 315 -0.68 -0.72 -36.42
C LEU A 315 -0.89 -2.24 -36.21
N ALA A 316 -1.98 -2.81 -36.72
CA ALA A 316 -2.24 -4.24 -36.64
C ALA A 316 -1.21 -5.14 -37.37
N THR A 317 -0.47 -4.59 -38.35
CA THR A 317 0.62 -5.34 -39.00
C THR A 317 1.88 -5.44 -38.13
N ASP A 318 2.09 -4.44 -37.26
CA ASP A 318 3.17 -4.34 -36.29
C ASP A 318 2.66 -4.66 -34.87
N GLY A 319 2.57 -5.96 -34.58
CA GLY A 319 2.02 -6.45 -33.32
C GLY A 319 2.80 -5.96 -32.09
N GLU A 320 4.11 -5.72 -32.19
CA GLU A 320 4.90 -5.21 -31.05
C GLU A 320 4.47 -3.79 -30.69
N ALA A 321 4.39 -2.90 -31.69
CA ALA A 321 3.93 -1.54 -31.50
C ALA A 321 2.48 -1.50 -30.97
N LEU A 322 1.58 -2.31 -31.54
CA LEU A 322 0.17 -2.35 -31.13
C LEU A 322 -0.01 -2.82 -29.68
N TYR A 323 0.60 -3.93 -29.28
CA TYR A 323 0.39 -4.47 -27.93
C TYR A 323 1.13 -3.66 -26.86
N THR A 324 2.30 -3.08 -27.16
CA THR A 324 2.95 -2.11 -26.26
C THR A 324 2.06 -0.88 -26.06
N LEU A 325 1.48 -0.35 -27.14
CA LEU A 325 0.57 0.78 -27.07
C LEU A 325 -0.65 0.48 -26.19
N LEU A 326 -1.24 -0.72 -26.33
CA LEU A 326 -2.36 -1.14 -25.47
C LEU A 326 -1.96 -1.30 -24.00
N LEU A 327 -0.73 -1.71 -23.69
CA LEU A 327 -0.23 -1.84 -22.31
C LEU A 327 0.05 -0.47 -21.66
N ASP A 328 0.70 0.44 -22.41
CA ASP A 328 1.21 1.71 -21.88
C ASP A 328 0.16 2.84 -21.87
N ALA A 329 -0.93 2.69 -22.63
CA ALA A 329 -1.97 3.72 -22.72
C ALA A 329 -2.53 4.10 -21.35
N ASN A 330 -2.87 5.37 -21.15
CA ASN A 330 -3.60 5.83 -19.96
C ASN A 330 -5.07 5.40 -20.00
N LEU A 331 -5.67 5.40 -21.21
CA LEU A 331 -7.05 4.99 -21.46
C LEU A 331 -7.16 4.18 -22.76
N VAL A 332 -8.00 3.15 -22.77
CA VAL A 332 -8.44 2.46 -23.98
C VAL A 332 -9.94 2.70 -24.14
N LEU A 333 -10.35 3.38 -25.21
CA LEU A 333 -11.75 3.67 -25.51
C LEU A 333 -12.21 2.76 -26.66
N ALA A 334 -13.15 1.86 -26.39
CA ALA A 334 -13.70 0.96 -27.39
C ALA A 334 -15.12 1.39 -27.79
N ASP A 335 -15.31 1.63 -29.09
CA ASP A 335 -16.61 1.92 -29.69
C ASP A 335 -17.16 0.64 -30.34
N LEU A 336 -18.22 0.09 -29.72
CA LEU A 336 -18.83 -1.18 -30.09
C LEU A 336 -19.99 -1.03 -31.07
N SER A 337 -20.24 0.19 -31.58
CA SER A 337 -21.43 0.48 -32.41
C SER A 337 -21.49 -0.32 -33.71
N THR A 338 -20.33 -0.71 -34.28
CA THR A 338 -20.28 -1.53 -35.51
C THR A 338 -20.16 -3.02 -35.25
N ALA A 339 -20.04 -3.45 -33.98
CA ALA A 339 -19.77 -4.81 -33.58
C ALA A 339 -18.62 -5.46 -34.40
N ASP A 340 -17.54 -4.69 -34.63
CA ASP A 340 -16.46 -5.14 -35.51
C ASP A 340 -15.67 -6.29 -34.87
N PRO A 341 -15.45 -7.42 -35.57
CA PRO A 341 -14.72 -8.56 -35.04
C PRO A 341 -13.30 -8.23 -34.56
N GLY A 342 -12.59 -7.33 -35.26
CA GLY A 342 -11.25 -6.89 -34.90
C GLY A 342 -11.24 -6.01 -33.65
N VAL A 343 -12.19 -5.09 -33.53
CA VAL A 343 -12.40 -4.26 -32.33
C VAL A 343 -12.72 -5.12 -31.11
N CYS A 344 -13.64 -6.09 -31.25
CA CYS A 344 -14.01 -6.99 -30.15
C CYS A 344 -12.82 -7.85 -29.70
N PHE A 345 -12.02 -8.34 -30.65
CA PHE A 345 -10.77 -9.03 -30.33
C PHE A 345 -9.81 -8.16 -29.52
N LEU A 346 -9.51 -6.94 -29.97
CA LEU A 346 -8.60 -6.03 -29.27
C LEU A 346 -9.13 -5.57 -27.92
N LEU A 347 -10.45 -5.43 -27.78
CA LEU A 347 -11.09 -5.19 -26.49
C LEU A 347 -10.84 -6.37 -25.53
N GLY A 348 -11.00 -7.60 -26.01
CA GLY A 348 -10.73 -8.80 -25.21
C GLY A 348 -9.28 -8.88 -24.75
N VAL A 349 -8.34 -8.57 -25.64
CA VAL A 349 -6.92 -8.44 -25.31
C VAL A 349 -6.69 -7.37 -24.23
N SER A 350 -7.32 -6.20 -24.38
CA SER A 350 -7.21 -5.10 -23.42
C SER A 350 -7.73 -5.48 -22.04
N LEU A 351 -8.89 -6.15 -21.96
CA LEU A 351 -9.46 -6.63 -20.70
C LEU A 351 -8.60 -7.71 -20.04
N ALA A 352 -7.95 -8.59 -20.81
CA ALA A 352 -7.02 -9.56 -20.24
C ALA A 352 -5.74 -8.91 -19.70
N LEU A 353 -5.20 -7.92 -20.40
CA LEU A 353 -3.92 -7.31 -20.07
C LEU A 353 -4.00 -6.17 -19.04
N ARG A 354 -5.16 -5.50 -18.93
CA ARG A 354 -5.31 -4.28 -18.11
C ARG A 354 -6.35 -4.50 -17.00
N PRO A 355 -5.99 -4.29 -15.72
CA PRO A 355 -6.95 -4.33 -14.61
C PRO A 355 -8.01 -3.22 -14.66
N SER A 356 -7.65 -2.05 -15.20
CA SER A 356 -8.52 -0.87 -15.31
C SER A 356 -8.06 0.05 -16.45
N GLY A 357 -8.81 1.13 -16.71
CA GLY A 357 -8.47 2.09 -17.76
C GLY A 357 -8.94 1.67 -19.15
N THR A 358 -10.00 0.87 -19.24
CA THR A 358 -10.73 0.58 -20.48
C THR A 358 -12.15 1.16 -20.35
N MET A 359 -12.66 1.79 -21.40
CA MET A 359 -13.98 2.44 -21.43
C MET A 359 -14.73 1.98 -22.68
N LEU A 360 -16.03 1.70 -22.53
CA LEU A 360 -16.86 1.14 -23.59
C LEU A 360 -18.02 2.07 -23.92
N ILE A 361 -18.17 2.40 -25.20
CA ILE A 361 -19.29 3.19 -25.72
C ILE A 361 -19.97 2.43 -26.87
N ALA A 362 -21.25 2.70 -27.08
CA ALA A 362 -21.96 2.22 -28.27
C ALA A 362 -23.19 3.08 -28.56
N GLU A 363 -23.57 3.17 -29.83
CA GLU A 363 -24.79 3.84 -30.26
C GLU A 363 -26.04 3.10 -29.74
N ASP A 364 -27.08 3.86 -29.39
CA ASP A 364 -28.38 3.34 -29.00
C ASP A 364 -29.01 2.56 -30.16
N GLY A 365 -29.33 1.28 -29.91
CA GLY A 365 -29.83 0.37 -30.94
C GLY A 365 -28.78 -0.57 -31.52
N SER A 366 -27.49 -0.36 -31.23
CA SER A 366 -26.45 -1.34 -31.59
C SER A 366 -26.66 -2.67 -30.86
N PRO A 367 -26.39 -3.81 -31.53
CA PRO A 367 -26.69 -5.13 -31.00
C PRO A 367 -25.86 -5.39 -29.72
N ASP A 368 -26.53 -5.89 -28.68
CA ASP A 368 -25.91 -6.16 -27.38
C ASP A 368 -25.02 -7.40 -27.49
N THR A 369 -23.76 -7.19 -27.86
CA THR A 369 -22.92 -8.24 -28.46
C THR A 369 -21.57 -8.39 -27.79
N ALA A 370 -21.43 -8.04 -26.52
CA ALA A 370 -20.11 -8.21 -25.88
C ALA A 370 -20.10 -8.44 -24.36
N LEU A 371 -21.22 -8.37 -23.63
CA LEU A 371 -21.12 -8.20 -22.18
C LEU A 371 -22.31 -8.75 -21.37
N ASP A 372 -22.83 -9.90 -21.75
CA ASP A 372 -23.74 -10.67 -20.85
C ASP A 372 -23.11 -10.92 -19.48
N ALA A 373 -21.77 -10.97 -19.39
CA ALA A 373 -21.02 -11.18 -18.14
C ALA A 373 -20.87 -9.94 -17.22
N ALA A 374 -21.24 -8.73 -17.65
CA ALA A 374 -21.27 -7.56 -16.75
C ALA A 374 -22.22 -6.46 -17.26
N PRO A 375 -23.51 -6.51 -16.86
CA PRO A 375 -24.47 -5.45 -17.13
C PRO A 375 -23.96 -4.09 -16.60
N GLY A 376 -23.95 -3.06 -17.44
CA GLY A 376 -23.62 -1.68 -17.03
C GLY A 376 -22.20 -1.21 -17.32
N MET A 377 -21.34 -2.00 -17.99
CA MET A 377 -20.01 -1.53 -18.43
C MET A 377 -20.02 -0.68 -19.71
N ARG A 378 -21.10 -0.74 -20.50
CA ARG A 378 -21.27 0.00 -21.77
C ARG A 378 -22.02 1.29 -21.53
N THR A 379 -21.49 2.42 -22.00
CA THR A 379 -22.22 3.69 -22.00
C THR A 379 -22.91 3.91 -23.35
N PRO A 380 -24.26 3.88 -23.41
CA PRO A 380 -24.99 4.15 -24.64
C PRO A 380 -24.94 5.63 -25.02
N TYR A 381 -24.97 5.94 -26.33
CA TYR A 381 -25.14 7.30 -26.84
C TYR A 381 -26.14 7.36 -28.00
N ALA A 382 -26.86 8.48 -28.13
CA ALA A 382 -27.87 8.66 -29.17
C ALA A 382 -27.26 8.75 -30.59
N PRO A 383 -27.94 8.24 -31.63
CA PRO A 383 -27.44 8.28 -33.00
C PRO A 383 -27.13 9.70 -33.50
N ILE A 384 -26.00 9.87 -34.20
CA ILE A 384 -25.50 11.19 -34.61
C ILE A 384 -25.65 11.38 -36.13
N ALA A 385 -26.70 12.07 -36.57
CA ALA A 385 -26.92 12.37 -37.99
C ALA A 385 -25.84 13.33 -38.56
N PRO A 386 -25.44 13.21 -39.85
CA PRO A 386 -24.46 14.12 -40.46
C PRO A 386 -24.89 15.58 -40.40
N GLY A 387 -24.07 16.43 -39.78
CA GLY A 387 -24.32 17.88 -39.65
C GLY A 387 -25.24 18.27 -38.49
N ASP A 388 -25.62 17.32 -37.62
CA ASP A 388 -26.34 17.61 -36.38
C ASP A 388 -25.39 18.09 -35.28
N THR A 389 -25.16 19.40 -35.25
CA THR A 389 -24.24 20.04 -34.30
C THR A 389 -24.68 19.88 -32.84
N ASP A 390 -25.98 19.72 -32.56
CA ASP A 390 -26.49 19.54 -31.20
C ASP A 390 -26.20 18.12 -30.70
N ALA A 391 -26.41 17.11 -31.55
CA ALA A 391 -26.03 15.72 -31.25
C ALA A 391 -24.50 15.57 -31.07
N GLU A 392 -23.69 16.19 -31.93
CA GLU A 392 -22.23 16.17 -31.83
C GLU A 392 -21.73 16.83 -30.53
N ALA A 393 -22.32 17.97 -30.14
CA ALA A 393 -21.97 18.65 -28.90
C ALA A 393 -22.36 17.83 -27.65
N LYS A 394 -23.52 17.16 -27.67
CA LYS A 394 -23.97 16.27 -26.59
C LYS A 394 -23.05 15.05 -26.46
N PHE A 395 -22.65 14.44 -27.57
CA PHE A 395 -21.70 13.33 -27.59
C PHE A 395 -20.33 13.74 -27.03
N ALA A 396 -19.79 14.88 -27.45
CA ALA A 396 -18.53 15.41 -26.93
C ALA A 396 -18.62 15.77 -25.43
N ALA A 397 -19.75 16.30 -24.96
CA ALA A 397 -19.98 16.56 -23.54
C ALA A 397 -20.05 15.26 -22.72
N MET A 398 -20.76 14.25 -23.22
CA MET A 398 -20.81 12.92 -22.61
C MET A 398 -19.40 12.32 -22.49
N LEU A 399 -18.62 12.29 -23.57
CA LEU A 399 -17.25 11.78 -23.55
C LEU A 399 -16.36 12.54 -22.55
N ARG A 400 -16.44 13.87 -22.51
CA ARG A 400 -15.66 14.67 -21.54
C ARG A 400 -16.07 14.39 -20.09
N ALA A 401 -17.36 14.21 -19.81
CA ALA A 401 -17.82 13.85 -18.47
C ALA A 401 -17.34 12.45 -18.05
N LEU A 402 -17.31 11.50 -18.99
CA LEU A 402 -16.77 10.15 -18.78
C LEU A 402 -15.25 10.17 -18.54
N ILE A 403 -14.50 10.96 -19.32
CA ILE A 403 -13.04 11.11 -19.18
C ILE A 403 -12.68 11.88 -17.89
N GLY A 404 -13.47 12.89 -17.52
CA GLY A 404 -13.25 13.76 -16.36
C GLY A 404 -13.69 13.21 -15.01
N GLY A 405 -14.29 12.00 -14.97
CA GLY A 405 -14.65 11.32 -13.72
C GLY A 405 -15.96 11.78 -13.06
N GLU A 406 -16.80 12.55 -13.74
CA GLU A 406 -18.07 13.05 -13.16
C GLU A 406 -19.22 12.02 -13.23
N THR A 407 -19.20 11.06 -14.17
CA THR A 407 -20.39 10.20 -14.41
C THR A 407 -20.15 8.73 -14.86
N GLY A 408 -18.92 8.22 -14.99
CA GLY A 408 -18.72 6.83 -15.48
C GLY A 408 -17.64 6.04 -14.72
N PRO A 409 -17.90 4.79 -14.30
CA PRO A 409 -16.84 3.92 -13.81
C PRO A 409 -15.92 3.54 -14.98
N LEU A 410 -14.61 3.76 -14.85
CA LEU A 410 -13.63 3.08 -15.71
C LEU A 410 -13.92 1.58 -15.65
N ALA A 411 -14.13 0.95 -16.80
CA ALA A 411 -14.54 -0.44 -16.86
C ALA A 411 -13.40 -1.29 -16.27
N ARG A 412 -13.68 -1.91 -15.11
CA ARG A 412 -12.75 -2.82 -14.46
C ARG A 412 -12.80 -4.13 -15.21
N SER A 413 -11.64 -4.71 -15.48
CA SER A 413 -11.61 -5.99 -16.16
C SER A 413 -12.22 -7.08 -15.27
N PRO A 414 -13.08 -7.96 -15.81
CA PRO A 414 -13.76 -9.00 -15.04
C PRO A 414 -12.80 -9.98 -14.37
N PHE A 415 -11.55 -10.06 -14.86
CA PHE A 415 -10.55 -10.99 -14.32
C PHE A 415 -9.83 -10.48 -13.06
N TYR A 416 -9.94 -9.19 -12.74
CA TYR A 416 -9.18 -8.57 -11.64
C TYR A 416 -10.06 -8.05 -10.50
N LEU A 417 -11.40 -8.21 -10.58
CA LEU A 417 -12.35 -7.76 -9.54
C LEU A 417 -12.09 -8.40 -8.16
N ASP A 418 -11.77 -9.69 -8.14
CA ASP A 418 -11.57 -10.48 -6.90
C ASP A 418 -10.09 -10.60 -6.49
N SER A 419 -9.16 -9.88 -7.14
CA SER A 419 -7.72 -9.98 -6.87
C SER A 419 -7.10 -11.40 -7.03
N ARG A 420 -7.78 -12.31 -7.74
CA ARG A 420 -7.33 -13.70 -8.02
C ARG A 420 -6.17 -13.77 -9.02
N LEU A 421 -6.03 -12.75 -9.87
CA LEU A 421 -4.94 -12.65 -10.83
C LEU A 421 -3.96 -11.54 -10.45
N HIS A 422 -2.66 -11.80 -10.58
CA HIS A 422 -1.66 -10.76 -10.72
C HIS A 422 -1.66 -10.26 -12.17
N PRO A 423 -1.69 -8.93 -12.41
CA PRO A 423 -1.65 -8.37 -13.75
C PRO A 423 -0.35 -8.72 -14.48
N PRO A 424 -0.36 -8.69 -15.82
CA PRO A 424 0.83 -8.97 -16.59
C PRO A 424 1.89 -7.91 -16.31
N ARG A 425 3.16 -8.33 -16.34
CA ARG A 425 4.30 -7.43 -16.11
C ARG A 425 5.45 -7.76 -17.02
N MET A 426 6.26 -6.75 -17.34
CA MET A 426 7.50 -6.97 -18.06
C MET A 426 8.52 -7.69 -17.17
N ARG A 427 9.24 -8.65 -17.74
CA ARG A 427 10.29 -9.41 -17.07
C ARG A 427 11.42 -8.48 -16.60
N THR A 428 11.86 -8.67 -15.37
CA THR A 428 13.02 -8.00 -14.75
C THR A 428 14.25 -8.92 -14.75
N ASN A 429 15.45 -8.42 -14.43
CA ASN A 429 16.66 -9.24 -14.45
C ASN A 429 16.70 -10.36 -13.38
N ASP A 430 15.85 -10.29 -12.35
CA ASP A 430 15.81 -11.23 -11.22
C ASP A 430 14.79 -12.37 -11.40
N ASP A 431 14.13 -12.42 -12.56
CA ASP A 431 12.99 -13.27 -12.84
C ASP A 431 13.42 -14.62 -13.51
N PRO A 432 13.03 -15.80 -12.97
CA PRO A 432 13.44 -17.11 -13.51
C PRO A 432 12.93 -17.35 -14.94
N PHE A 433 13.71 -18.09 -15.74
CA PHE A 433 13.54 -18.14 -17.20
C PHE A 433 12.34 -18.98 -17.69
N ASP A 434 11.85 -19.96 -16.90
CA ASP A 434 10.95 -21.03 -17.41
C ASP A 434 9.66 -21.31 -16.60
N ALA A 435 9.49 -20.84 -15.36
CA ALA A 435 8.38 -21.28 -14.49
C ALA A 435 6.99 -20.74 -14.90
N ASP A 436 6.94 -19.72 -15.75
CA ASP A 436 5.81 -18.80 -15.83
C ASP A 436 4.97 -18.95 -17.11
N MET A 437 5.25 -20.03 -17.84
CA MET A 437 4.74 -20.31 -19.18
C MET A 437 3.99 -21.65 -19.23
N ALA A 438 3.77 -22.30 -18.08
CA ALA A 438 3.05 -23.56 -18.00
C ALA A 438 1.56 -23.34 -18.26
N ALA A 439 0.95 -24.21 -19.07
CA ALA A 439 -0.50 -24.21 -19.27
C ALA A 439 -1.23 -24.55 -17.95
N PRO A 440 -2.46 -24.07 -17.75
CA PRO A 440 -3.30 -24.49 -16.62
C PRO A 440 -3.46 -26.01 -16.60
N ASP A 441 -3.59 -26.62 -15.41
CA ASP A 441 -3.75 -28.06 -15.23
C ASP A 441 -5.06 -28.39 -14.50
N SER A 442 -6.17 -27.89 -15.06
CA SER A 442 -7.54 -28.16 -14.59
C SER A 442 -8.13 -29.45 -15.15
N GLY A 443 -7.50 -30.04 -16.19
CA GLY A 443 -8.08 -31.11 -16.99
C GLY A 443 -9.24 -30.67 -17.88
N ILE A 444 -9.57 -29.37 -17.96
CA ILE A 444 -10.74 -28.86 -18.68
C ILE A 444 -10.36 -28.37 -20.09
N CYS A 445 -11.15 -28.78 -21.08
CA CYS A 445 -11.13 -28.23 -22.43
C CYS A 445 -12.36 -27.33 -22.64
N LEU A 446 -12.14 -26.02 -22.70
CA LEU A 446 -13.16 -25.03 -23.02
C LEU A 446 -13.40 -25.01 -24.54
N ILE A 447 -14.62 -25.28 -24.98
CA ILE A 447 -14.97 -25.18 -26.41
C ILE A 447 -15.92 -23.99 -26.59
N LEU A 448 -15.48 -23.00 -27.37
CA LEU A 448 -16.24 -21.79 -27.67
C LEU A 448 -16.58 -21.75 -29.15
N ARG A 449 -17.85 -21.47 -29.44
CA ARG A 449 -18.38 -21.28 -30.79
C ARG A 449 -19.54 -20.31 -30.73
N ASN A 450 -19.93 -19.79 -31.88
CA ASN A 450 -21.14 -18.98 -31.96
C ASN A 450 -22.41 -19.86 -32.05
N ARG A 451 -23.50 -19.47 -31.38
CA ARG A 451 -24.82 -20.07 -31.56
C ARG A 451 -25.42 -19.56 -32.87
N THR A 452 -25.60 -20.44 -33.86
CA THR A 452 -26.48 -20.11 -34.99
C THR A 452 -27.93 -20.26 -34.54
N PRO A 453 -28.80 -19.24 -34.68
CA PRO A 453 -30.22 -19.42 -34.38
C PRO A 453 -30.79 -20.56 -35.23
N ASP A 454 -31.57 -21.44 -34.59
CA ASP A 454 -32.31 -22.49 -35.27
C ASP A 454 -33.36 -21.85 -36.19
N VAL A 455 -33.02 -21.70 -37.46
CA VAL A 455 -34.00 -21.36 -38.49
C VAL A 455 -34.60 -22.67 -38.96
N GLU A 456 -35.92 -22.85 -38.74
CA GLU A 456 -36.71 -23.96 -39.29
C GLU A 456 -36.55 -23.99 -40.82
N GLY A 457 -35.59 -24.77 -41.31
CA GLY A 457 -35.23 -24.80 -42.72
C GLY A 457 -33.75 -25.05 -42.97
N GLY A 458 -33.24 -26.21 -42.56
CA GLY A 458 -32.02 -26.84 -43.10
C GLY A 458 -30.82 -25.91 -43.32
N ASN A 459 -30.30 -25.29 -42.26
CA ASN A 459 -29.08 -24.50 -42.35
C ASN A 459 -27.85 -25.42 -42.48
N ARG A 460 -27.41 -25.70 -43.72
CA ARG A 460 -26.20 -26.51 -43.98
C ARG A 460 -24.95 -25.99 -43.24
N ARG A 461 -24.86 -24.68 -42.96
CA ARG A 461 -23.75 -24.10 -42.19
C ARG A 461 -23.79 -24.46 -40.70
N GLY A 462 -24.98 -24.54 -40.10
CA GLY A 462 -25.16 -24.96 -38.71
C GLY A 462 -24.74 -26.43 -38.52
N ALA A 463 -25.21 -27.32 -39.41
CA ALA A 463 -24.86 -28.74 -39.38
C ALA A 463 -23.34 -28.99 -39.51
N VAL A 464 -22.64 -28.18 -40.31
CA VAL A 464 -21.19 -28.26 -40.46
C VAL A 464 -20.47 -27.76 -39.20
N LEU A 465 -20.97 -26.69 -38.57
CA LEU A 465 -20.43 -26.21 -37.29
C LEU A 465 -20.66 -27.21 -36.15
N ASP A 466 -21.83 -27.85 -36.10
CA ASP A 466 -22.14 -28.90 -35.13
C ASP A 466 -21.24 -30.13 -35.33
N ALA A 467 -21.00 -30.54 -36.58
CA ALA A 467 -20.08 -31.63 -36.90
C ALA A 467 -18.64 -31.31 -36.49
N ALA A 468 -18.15 -30.10 -36.80
CA ALA A 468 -16.83 -29.64 -36.38
C ALA A 468 -16.70 -29.61 -34.84
N THR A 469 -17.74 -29.14 -34.15
CA THR A 469 -17.81 -29.11 -32.68
C THR A 469 -17.76 -30.52 -32.09
N ALA A 470 -18.56 -31.45 -32.63
CA ALA A 470 -18.57 -32.84 -32.18
C ALA A 470 -17.20 -33.53 -32.37
N ILE A 471 -16.50 -33.23 -33.47
CA ILE A 471 -15.13 -33.72 -33.69
C ILE A 471 -14.18 -33.12 -32.64
N ALA A 472 -14.28 -31.81 -32.35
CA ALA A 472 -13.47 -31.17 -31.32
C ALA A 472 -13.71 -31.77 -29.91
N GLU A 473 -14.96 -32.07 -29.54
CA GLU A 473 -15.32 -32.76 -28.29
C GLU A 473 -14.72 -34.16 -28.21
N ALA A 474 -14.80 -34.92 -29.31
CA ALA A 474 -14.21 -36.26 -29.40
C ALA A 474 -12.68 -36.19 -29.23
N CYS A 475 -12.01 -35.29 -29.95
CA CYS A 475 -10.56 -35.12 -29.82
C CYS A 475 -10.13 -34.66 -28.42
N ALA A 476 -10.88 -33.76 -27.77
CA ALA A 476 -10.61 -33.32 -26.40
C ALA A 476 -10.77 -34.48 -25.40
N SER A 477 -11.85 -35.27 -25.54
CA SER A 477 -12.10 -36.44 -24.71
C SER A 477 -11.05 -37.54 -24.90
N GLU A 478 -10.61 -37.79 -26.14
CA GLU A 478 -9.51 -38.71 -26.46
C GLU A 478 -8.17 -38.26 -25.87
N ALA A 479 -7.97 -36.95 -25.72
CA ALA A 479 -6.80 -36.38 -25.05
C ALA A 479 -6.92 -36.41 -23.51
N GLY A 480 -8.03 -36.94 -22.96
CA GLY A 480 -8.27 -37.04 -21.52
C GLY A 480 -8.76 -35.75 -20.86
N LEU A 481 -9.27 -34.79 -21.63
CA LEU A 481 -9.79 -33.52 -21.12
C LEU A 481 -11.30 -33.56 -20.95
N GLN A 482 -11.80 -33.00 -19.85
CA GLN A 482 -13.22 -32.77 -19.62
C GLN A 482 -13.70 -31.59 -20.47
N VAL A 483 -14.64 -31.83 -21.37
CA VAL A 483 -15.23 -30.80 -22.22
C VAL A 483 -16.15 -29.89 -21.41
N TYR A 484 -15.96 -28.58 -21.54
CA TYR A 484 -16.86 -27.56 -21.03
C TYR A 484 -17.36 -26.67 -22.17
N ARG A 485 -18.69 -26.58 -22.31
CA ARG A 485 -19.38 -25.85 -23.38
C ARG A 485 -20.45 -24.92 -22.82
N PRO A 486 -20.20 -23.60 -22.79
CA PRO A 486 -21.17 -22.62 -22.30
C PRO A 486 -22.50 -22.64 -23.09
N ASP A 487 -22.42 -22.87 -24.41
CA ASP A 487 -23.57 -22.84 -25.30
C ASP A 487 -24.53 -24.05 -25.13
N ALA A 488 -24.12 -25.08 -24.39
CA ALA A 488 -24.95 -26.24 -24.05
C ALA A 488 -25.65 -26.10 -22.68
N MET A 489 -25.37 -25.04 -21.93
CA MET A 489 -25.87 -24.80 -20.58
C MET A 489 -26.98 -23.73 -20.54
N SER A 490 -27.67 -23.61 -19.40
CA SER A 490 -28.60 -22.50 -19.12
C SER A 490 -27.86 -21.15 -19.23
N SER A 491 -28.49 -20.12 -19.79
CA SER A 491 -27.83 -18.85 -20.11
C SER A 491 -27.29 -18.09 -18.89
N ALA A 492 -27.93 -18.22 -17.72
CA ALA A 492 -27.48 -17.56 -16.50
C ALA A 492 -26.21 -18.22 -15.94
N ASP A 493 -26.22 -19.54 -15.75
CA ASP A 493 -25.11 -20.29 -15.15
C ASP A 493 -23.84 -20.29 -16.02
N ALA A 494 -24.01 -20.23 -17.34
CA ALA A 494 -22.90 -20.18 -18.30
C ALA A 494 -22.15 -18.84 -18.25
N THR A 495 -22.86 -17.76 -17.93
CA THR A 495 -22.35 -16.39 -17.99
C THR A 495 -21.49 -16.06 -16.77
N ASP A 496 -21.94 -16.45 -15.57
CA ASP A 496 -21.22 -16.22 -14.32
C ASP A 496 -19.91 -17.02 -14.23
N ALA A 497 -19.85 -18.19 -14.86
CA ALA A 497 -18.68 -19.08 -14.81
C ALA A 497 -17.66 -18.85 -15.94
N LEU A 498 -18.01 -18.11 -17.00
CA LEU A 498 -17.17 -17.97 -18.19
C LEU A 498 -15.82 -17.27 -17.93
N PRO A 499 -15.73 -16.17 -17.16
CA PRO A 499 -14.44 -15.54 -16.85
C PRO A 499 -13.48 -16.49 -16.12
N ASP A 500 -14.00 -17.25 -15.14
CA ASP A 500 -13.21 -18.25 -14.42
C ASP A 500 -12.72 -19.37 -15.36
N ARG A 501 -13.55 -19.82 -16.31
CA ARG A 501 -13.20 -20.85 -17.30
C ARG A 501 -12.18 -20.38 -18.34
N LEU A 502 -12.24 -19.11 -18.74
CA LEU A 502 -11.22 -18.51 -19.62
C LEU A 502 -9.84 -18.47 -18.96
N VAL A 503 -9.80 -18.35 -17.63
CA VAL A 503 -8.58 -18.37 -16.82
C VAL A 503 -8.09 -19.79 -16.53
N ASP A 504 -8.96 -20.71 -16.09
CA ASP A 504 -8.55 -22.01 -15.54
C ASP A 504 -8.46 -23.16 -16.55
N ALA A 505 -9.09 -23.05 -17.73
CA ALA A 505 -9.13 -24.16 -18.68
C ALA A 505 -7.73 -24.55 -19.18
N THR A 506 -7.44 -25.86 -19.15
CA THR A 506 -6.18 -26.47 -19.62
C THR A 506 -5.97 -26.25 -21.11
N LEU A 507 -7.06 -26.24 -21.87
CA LEU A 507 -7.06 -25.98 -23.30
C LEU A 507 -8.33 -25.21 -23.66
N ALA A 508 -8.22 -24.27 -24.60
CA ALA A 508 -9.39 -23.69 -25.26
C ALA A 508 -9.37 -24.03 -26.75
N ILE A 509 -10.50 -24.52 -27.28
CA ILE A 509 -10.73 -24.68 -28.72
C ILE A 509 -11.80 -23.67 -29.11
N ILE A 510 -11.43 -22.69 -29.94
CA ILE A 510 -12.30 -21.57 -30.30
C ILE A 510 -12.58 -21.61 -31.80
N ASP A 511 -13.84 -21.80 -32.17
CA ASP A 511 -14.29 -21.81 -33.55
C ASP A 511 -14.75 -20.42 -33.99
N ILE A 512 -13.97 -19.80 -34.87
CA ILE A 512 -14.22 -18.46 -35.41
C ILE A 512 -14.79 -18.51 -36.84
N SER A 513 -15.32 -19.64 -37.28
CA SER A 513 -15.91 -19.80 -38.62
C SER A 513 -16.99 -18.77 -38.92
N ASN A 514 -17.71 -18.36 -37.87
CA ASN A 514 -18.60 -17.21 -37.86
C ASN A 514 -18.08 -16.22 -36.80
N PRO A 515 -17.18 -15.28 -37.18
CA PRO A 515 -16.44 -14.43 -36.25
C PRO A 515 -17.35 -13.33 -35.68
N GLN A 516 -18.32 -13.73 -34.87
CA GLN A 516 -19.20 -12.80 -34.18
C GLN A 516 -18.52 -12.16 -32.97
N PRO A 517 -18.96 -10.95 -32.58
CA PRO A 517 -18.37 -10.14 -31.53
C PRO A 517 -17.98 -10.91 -30.26
N ASP A 518 -18.91 -11.70 -29.68
CA ASP A 518 -18.69 -12.42 -28.42
C ASP A 518 -17.54 -13.44 -28.50
N VAL A 519 -17.51 -14.24 -29.58
CA VAL A 519 -16.47 -15.26 -29.77
C VAL A 519 -15.11 -14.59 -30.00
N MET A 520 -15.10 -13.45 -30.69
CA MET A 520 -13.88 -12.69 -30.95
C MET A 520 -13.34 -12.01 -29.68
N LEU A 521 -14.24 -11.49 -28.84
CA LEU A 521 -13.92 -10.96 -27.53
C LEU A 521 -13.31 -12.04 -26.63
N GLN A 522 -13.95 -13.20 -26.55
CA GLN A 522 -13.46 -14.34 -25.77
C GLN A 522 -12.11 -14.86 -26.28
N LEU A 523 -11.91 -14.88 -27.60
CA LEU A 523 -10.61 -15.21 -28.20
C LEU A 523 -9.52 -14.22 -27.78
N GLY A 524 -9.82 -12.92 -27.82
CA GLY A 524 -8.90 -11.87 -27.37
C GLY A 524 -8.52 -12.03 -25.90
N MET A 525 -9.53 -12.26 -25.04
CA MET A 525 -9.32 -12.51 -23.62
C MET A 525 -8.42 -13.73 -23.39
N ARG A 526 -8.72 -14.85 -24.06
CA ARG A 526 -7.97 -16.10 -23.90
C ARG A 526 -6.51 -15.95 -24.34
N LEU A 527 -6.26 -15.35 -25.50
CA LEU A 527 -4.90 -15.14 -26.00
C LEU A 527 -4.10 -14.12 -25.18
N GLY A 528 -4.79 -13.19 -24.49
CA GLY A 528 -4.20 -12.26 -23.53
C GLY A 528 -3.92 -12.89 -22.17
N LEU A 529 -4.73 -13.83 -21.70
CA LEU A 529 -4.51 -14.54 -20.44
C LEU A 529 -3.43 -15.62 -20.56
N HIS A 530 -3.36 -16.32 -21.70
CA HIS A 530 -2.51 -17.50 -21.86
C HIS A 530 -1.58 -17.41 -23.08
N PRO A 531 -0.27 -17.65 -22.92
CA PRO A 531 0.70 -17.62 -24.03
C PRO A 531 0.63 -18.86 -24.94
N ALA A 532 0.04 -19.94 -24.45
CA ALA A 532 -0.20 -21.21 -25.14
C ALA A 532 -1.59 -21.75 -24.75
N ALA A 533 -1.88 -23.03 -25.02
CA ALA A 533 -3.13 -23.69 -24.65
C ALA A 533 -4.41 -23.09 -25.29
N THR A 534 -4.30 -22.59 -26.52
CA THR A 534 -5.44 -22.14 -27.32
C THR A 534 -5.31 -22.62 -28.75
N ILE A 535 -6.34 -23.31 -29.26
CA ILE A 535 -6.47 -23.75 -30.64
C ILE A 535 -7.58 -22.96 -31.27
N VAL A 536 -7.31 -22.33 -32.40
CA VAL A 536 -8.33 -21.65 -33.19
C VAL A 536 -8.65 -22.48 -34.41
N MET A 537 -9.93 -22.65 -34.68
CA MET A 537 -10.42 -23.33 -35.86
C MET A 537 -11.36 -22.43 -36.65
N ALA A 538 -11.37 -22.62 -37.97
CA ALA A 538 -12.24 -21.87 -38.84
C ALA A 538 -12.51 -22.65 -40.13
N ALA A 539 -13.69 -22.47 -40.72
CA ALA A 539 -13.97 -22.99 -42.04
C ALA A 539 -12.96 -22.41 -43.07
N SER A 540 -12.61 -23.19 -44.09
CA SER A 540 -11.57 -22.83 -45.07
C SER A 540 -11.86 -21.51 -45.83
N HIS A 541 -13.11 -21.07 -45.86
CA HIS A 541 -13.55 -19.85 -46.54
C HIS A 541 -13.68 -18.63 -45.59
N THR A 542 -13.47 -18.81 -44.29
CA THR A 542 -13.59 -17.71 -43.32
C THR A 542 -12.41 -16.76 -43.45
N ALA A 543 -12.70 -15.51 -43.83
CA ALA A 543 -11.72 -14.42 -43.83
C ALA A 543 -11.41 -14.00 -42.39
N LEU A 544 -10.12 -13.90 -42.06
CA LEU A 544 -9.67 -13.46 -40.75
C LEU A 544 -9.40 -11.95 -40.76
N PRO A 545 -9.75 -11.22 -39.69
CA PRO A 545 -9.28 -9.86 -39.47
C PRO A 545 -7.74 -9.79 -39.55
N LEU A 546 -7.20 -8.65 -39.98
CA LEU A 546 -5.76 -8.48 -40.20
C LEU A 546 -4.93 -8.75 -38.93
N VAL A 547 -5.45 -8.36 -37.76
CA VAL A 547 -4.84 -8.63 -36.44
C VAL A 547 -4.68 -10.13 -36.14
N LEU A 548 -5.50 -11.00 -36.76
CA LEU A 548 -5.43 -12.46 -36.62
C LEU A 548 -4.69 -13.15 -37.78
N SER A 549 -4.18 -12.39 -38.76
CA SER A 549 -3.55 -12.96 -39.96
C SER A 549 -2.34 -13.85 -39.68
N LYS A 550 -1.63 -13.60 -38.56
CA LYS A 550 -0.47 -14.37 -38.10
C LYS A 550 -0.85 -15.54 -37.18
N LEU A 551 -2.13 -15.70 -36.84
CA LEU A 551 -2.59 -16.75 -35.93
C LEU A 551 -2.67 -18.11 -36.65
N PRO A 552 -2.08 -19.18 -36.10
CA PRO A 552 -2.31 -20.53 -36.59
C PRO A 552 -3.78 -20.93 -36.45
N VAL A 553 -4.43 -21.28 -37.56
CA VAL A 553 -5.85 -21.69 -37.56
C VAL A 553 -5.98 -23.07 -38.21
N VAL A 554 -6.62 -24.00 -37.50
CA VAL A 554 -7.00 -25.32 -38.04
C VAL A 554 -8.18 -25.12 -38.98
N ARG A 555 -7.97 -25.36 -40.27
CA ARG A 555 -8.98 -25.13 -41.30
C ARG A 555 -9.76 -26.40 -41.59
N TYR A 556 -11.07 -26.28 -41.70
CA TYR A 556 -11.94 -27.40 -42.08
C TYR A 556 -12.86 -27.05 -43.25
N PRO A 557 -13.23 -28.03 -44.10
CA PRO A 557 -13.99 -27.78 -45.31
C PRO A 557 -15.43 -27.32 -45.02
N ALA A 558 -16.06 -26.71 -46.02
CA ALA A 558 -17.43 -26.23 -45.92
C ALA A 558 -18.49 -27.35 -45.86
N GLU A 559 -18.09 -28.62 -46.07
CA GLU A 559 -18.92 -29.82 -45.99
C GLU A 559 -18.07 -30.97 -45.42
N PHE A 560 -18.65 -31.82 -44.56
CA PHE A 560 -17.99 -33.00 -44.00
C PHE A 560 -18.42 -34.26 -44.74
N ASP A 561 -17.47 -34.94 -45.40
CA ASP A 561 -17.55 -36.38 -45.69
C ASP A 561 -16.72 -37.17 -44.66
N ALA A 562 -16.78 -38.51 -44.70
CA ALA A 562 -16.07 -39.36 -43.75
C ALA A 562 -14.56 -39.07 -43.71
N ARG A 563 -13.97 -38.75 -44.86
CA ARG A 563 -12.54 -38.47 -44.99
C ARG A 563 -12.17 -37.09 -44.44
N ALA A 564 -12.96 -36.07 -44.75
CA ALA A 564 -12.80 -34.72 -44.23
C ALA A 564 -12.97 -34.67 -42.70
N GLY A 565 -13.86 -35.49 -42.14
CA GLY A 565 -13.99 -35.68 -40.70
C GLY A 565 -12.74 -36.30 -40.07
N ASP A 566 -12.21 -37.37 -40.67
CA ASP A 566 -10.97 -38.03 -40.22
C ASP A 566 -9.75 -37.10 -40.31
N ASP A 567 -9.64 -36.31 -41.38
CA ASP A 567 -8.56 -35.34 -41.59
C ASP A 567 -8.62 -34.24 -40.51
N LEU A 568 -9.80 -33.68 -40.22
CA LEU A 568 -9.97 -32.69 -39.15
C LEU A 568 -9.66 -33.29 -37.77
N HIS A 569 -10.15 -34.50 -37.49
CA HIS A 569 -9.88 -35.20 -36.23
C HIS A 569 -8.38 -35.36 -35.99
N LYS A 570 -7.66 -35.82 -37.02
CA LYS A 570 -6.20 -35.97 -36.97
C LYS A 570 -5.47 -34.64 -36.77
N ASP A 571 -5.88 -33.60 -37.48
CA ASP A 571 -5.25 -32.27 -37.38
C ASP A 571 -5.50 -31.64 -36.01
N LEU A 572 -6.72 -31.73 -35.48
CA LEU A 572 -7.07 -31.27 -34.13
C LEU A 572 -6.33 -32.06 -33.06
N LEU A 573 -6.31 -33.40 -33.11
CA LEU A 573 -5.58 -34.22 -32.15
C LEU A 573 -4.07 -33.90 -32.16
N THR A 574 -3.52 -33.62 -33.34
CA THR A 574 -2.12 -33.17 -33.49
C THR A 574 -1.90 -31.80 -32.85
N ALA A 575 -2.82 -30.85 -33.09
CA ALA A 575 -2.77 -29.51 -32.48
C ALA A 575 -2.89 -29.58 -30.95
N ILE A 576 -3.82 -30.39 -30.42
CA ILE A 576 -4.01 -30.64 -28.98
C ILE A 576 -2.72 -31.18 -28.37
N LYS A 577 -2.12 -32.23 -28.96
CA LYS A 577 -0.87 -32.82 -28.46
C LYS A 577 0.28 -31.80 -28.43
N ARG A 578 0.39 -30.92 -29.43
CA ARG A 578 1.42 -29.86 -29.48
C ARG A 578 1.20 -28.77 -28.43
N GLN A 579 -0.05 -28.47 -28.10
CA GLN A 579 -0.39 -27.48 -27.08
C GLN A 579 -0.17 -28.02 -25.66
N ILE A 580 -0.62 -29.25 -25.39
CA ILE A 580 -0.41 -29.90 -24.08
C ILE A 580 1.08 -30.14 -23.81
N SER A 581 1.89 -30.45 -24.84
CA SER A 581 3.34 -30.66 -24.67
C SER A 581 4.14 -29.37 -24.42
N GLY A 582 3.50 -28.18 -24.43
CA GLY A 582 4.15 -26.89 -24.18
C GLY A 582 5.13 -26.44 -25.27
N GLN A 583 5.12 -27.07 -26.46
CA GLN A 583 6.15 -26.89 -27.48
C GLN A 583 5.99 -25.64 -28.35
N VAL A 584 4.86 -24.92 -28.29
CA VAL A 584 4.55 -23.83 -29.23
C VAL A 584 3.80 -22.68 -28.53
N ARG A 585 4.38 -21.47 -28.57
CA ARG A 585 3.67 -20.21 -28.27
C ARG A 585 2.75 -19.89 -29.46
N ILE A 586 1.44 -19.86 -29.22
CA ILE A 586 0.44 -19.57 -30.27
C ILE A 586 -0.12 -18.15 -30.13
N SER A 587 -0.06 -17.54 -28.95
CA SER A 587 -0.59 -16.19 -28.77
C SER A 587 0.25 -15.15 -29.52
N PRO A 588 -0.38 -14.32 -30.39
CA PRO A 588 0.31 -13.27 -31.14
C PRO A 588 0.86 -12.18 -30.23
N ILE A 589 0.31 -12.04 -29.01
CA ILE A 589 0.73 -11.06 -28.00
C ILE A 589 2.08 -11.44 -27.42
N TYR A 590 2.22 -12.65 -26.91
CA TYR A 590 3.45 -13.14 -26.29
C TYR A 590 4.53 -13.53 -27.31
N ALA A 591 4.15 -13.68 -28.58
CA ALA A 591 5.08 -13.76 -29.69
C ALA A 591 5.68 -12.39 -30.03
N ALA A 592 4.87 -11.33 -30.01
CA ALA A 592 5.32 -9.95 -30.25
C ALA A 592 6.07 -9.35 -29.05
N LEU A 593 5.66 -9.68 -27.82
CA LEU A 593 6.24 -9.18 -26.58
C LEU A 593 6.86 -10.34 -25.78
N PRO A 594 8.05 -10.85 -26.15
CA PRO A 594 8.63 -12.05 -25.53
C PRO A 594 9.02 -11.86 -24.05
N ASN A 595 9.16 -10.62 -23.60
CA ASN A 595 9.44 -10.26 -22.21
C ASN A 595 8.18 -10.00 -21.37
N LEU A 596 6.98 -10.02 -21.95
CA LEU A 596 5.73 -9.88 -21.22
C LEU A 596 5.42 -11.19 -20.49
N ARG A 597 5.22 -11.12 -19.17
CA ARG A 597 4.74 -12.25 -18.36
C ARG A 597 3.22 -12.27 -18.38
N PRO A 598 2.60 -13.44 -18.62
CA PRO A 598 1.15 -13.52 -18.61
C PRO A 598 0.56 -13.22 -17.23
N PRO A 599 -0.72 -12.81 -17.18
CA PRO A 599 -1.46 -12.75 -15.94
C PRO A 599 -1.34 -14.09 -15.22
N ARG A 600 -1.01 -14.05 -13.93
CA ARG A 600 -0.91 -15.28 -13.14
C ARG A 600 -2.08 -15.38 -12.23
N LEU A 601 -2.67 -16.57 -12.19
CA LEU A 601 -3.34 -16.99 -10.97
C LEU A 601 -2.37 -16.70 -9.85
N ARG A 602 -2.79 -15.77 -8.99
CA ARG A 602 -2.22 -15.68 -7.67
C ARG A 602 -2.29 -17.11 -7.17
N GLU A 603 -1.14 -17.68 -6.87
CA GLU A 603 -1.12 -18.97 -6.21
C GLU A 603 -1.92 -18.72 -4.92
N VAL A 604 -3.21 -19.04 -4.95
CA VAL A 604 -3.78 -19.83 -3.87
C VAL A 604 -2.79 -20.94 -3.84
N SER A 605 -1.87 -20.88 -2.88
CA SER A 605 -0.90 -21.92 -2.66
C SER A 605 -1.66 -23.20 -2.98
N LYS A 606 -1.21 -23.96 -4.01
CA LYS A 606 -1.45 -25.40 -3.93
C LYS A 606 -1.17 -25.69 -2.47
N PRO A 607 -2.07 -26.33 -1.71
CA PRO A 607 -1.61 -26.79 -0.42
C PRO A 607 -0.48 -27.76 -0.77
N GLU A 608 0.76 -27.26 -0.84
CA GLU A 608 1.78 -27.76 0.05
C GLU A 608 1.02 -27.98 1.34
N ARG A 609 0.70 -29.24 1.56
CA ARG A 609 0.21 -29.73 2.82
C ARG A 609 1.36 -29.45 3.80
N SER A 610 1.53 -28.19 4.18
CA SER A 610 2.44 -27.74 5.21
C SER A 610 1.65 -27.36 6.45
N ASP A 611 0.34 -27.07 6.32
CA ASP A 611 -0.57 -27.08 7.45
C ASP A 611 -1.28 -28.44 7.59
N PRO A 612 -1.13 -29.12 8.73
CA PRO A 612 -1.84 -30.36 9.00
C PRO A 612 -3.36 -30.11 9.00
N PRO A 613 -4.20 -31.10 8.61
CA PRO A 613 -5.66 -30.97 8.66
C PRO A 613 -6.11 -30.50 10.05
N PRO A 614 -7.19 -29.69 10.17
CA PRO A 614 -7.65 -29.18 11.46
C PRO A 614 -7.95 -30.35 12.40
N ARG A 615 -7.24 -30.40 13.53
CA ARG A 615 -7.40 -31.38 14.60
C ARG A 615 -8.42 -30.86 15.59
N ILE A 616 -9.56 -31.53 15.69
CA ILE A 616 -10.69 -31.07 16.49
C ILE A 616 -10.92 -32.07 17.62
N PHE A 617 -10.88 -31.60 18.85
CA PHE A 617 -11.25 -32.43 20.00
C PHE A 617 -12.73 -32.24 20.34
N ILE A 618 -13.54 -33.30 20.34
CA ILE A 618 -14.96 -33.22 20.73
C ILE A 618 -15.10 -33.62 22.20
N SER A 619 -15.47 -32.66 23.03
CA SER A 619 -15.88 -32.86 24.42
C SER A 619 -17.40 -32.96 24.51
N TYR A 620 -17.91 -34.02 25.13
CA TYR A 620 -19.34 -34.23 25.29
C TYR A 620 -19.62 -35.09 26.52
N VAL A 621 -20.85 -35.02 27.04
CA VAL A 621 -21.35 -36.02 27.99
C VAL A 621 -21.97 -37.19 27.22
N ASN A 622 -21.82 -38.42 27.69
CA ASN A 622 -22.32 -39.62 27.00
C ASN A 622 -23.81 -39.54 26.57
N ALA A 623 -24.65 -38.82 27.35
CA ALA A 623 -26.05 -38.54 27.00
C ALA A 623 -26.23 -37.79 25.66
N TYR A 624 -25.24 -37.01 25.23
CA TYR A 624 -25.23 -36.26 23.99
C TYR A 624 -24.47 -36.96 22.85
N GLY A 625 -24.09 -38.24 23.03
CA GLY A 625 -23.38 -39.02 22.00
C GLY A 625 -24.15 -39.16 20.68
N ARG A 626 -25.49 -39.09 20.72
CA ARG A 626 -26.34 -39.08 19.50
C ARG A 626 -26.16 -37.84 18.63
N PHE A 627 -25.64 -36.75 19.19
CA PHE A 627 -25.38 -35.49 18.49
C PHE A 627 -23.91 -35.35 18.10
N ALA A 628 -23.01 -35.83 18.96
CA ALA A 628 -21.57 -35.81 18.70
C ALA A 628 -21.17 -36.71 17.51
N ARG A 629 -21.81 -37.88 17.34
CA ARG A 629 -21.52 -38.82 16.24
C ARG A 629 -21.79 -38.25 14.84
N PRO A 630 -22.98 -37.71 14.53
CA PRO A 630 -23.22 -37.06 13.24
C PRO A 630 -22.30 -35.88 12.98
N LEU A 631 -21.98 -35.11 14.02
CA LEU A 631 -21.07 -33.97 13.92
C LEU A 631 -19.64 -34.41 13.57
N GLU A 632 -19.15 -35.50 14.18
CA GLU A 632 -17.85 -36.08 13.83
C GLU A 632 -17.80 -36.51 12.37
N HIS A 633 -18.82 -37.21 11.88
CA HIS A 633 -18.87 -37.65 10.48
C HIS A 633 -18.80 -36.48 9.50
N ALA A 634 -19.60 -35.44 9.76
CA ALA A 634 -19.62 -34.23 8.93
C ALA A 634 -18.28 -33.47 8.96
N LEU A 635 -17.56 -33.48 10.09
CA LEU A 635 -16.21 -32.88 10.18
C LEU A 635 -15.17 -33.68 9.41
N LEU A 636 -15.25 -35.02 9.44
CA LEU A 636 -14.37 -35.90 8.65
C LEU A 636 -14.60 -35.73 7.14
N GLU A 637 -15.85 -35.58 6.69
CA GLU A 637 -16.18 -35.32 5.28
C GLU A 637 -15.60 -33.99 4.77
N LEU A 638 -15.45 -33.00 5.66
CA LEU A 638 -14.81 -31.72 5.36
C LEU A 638 -13.28 -31.76 5.47
N GLY A 639 -12.68 -32.93 5.70
CA GLY A 639 -11.23 -33.12 5.74
C GLY A 639 -10.56 -32.74 7.06
N ALA A 640 -11.33 -32.56 8.15
CA ALA A 640 -10.78 -32.41 9.50
C ALA A 640 -10.36 -33.77 10.07
N THR A 641 -9.56 -33.75 11.14
CA THR A 641 -9.29 -34.92 11.99
C THR A 641 -9.97 -34.72 13.33
N VAL A 642 -10.66 -35.74 13.83
CA VAL A 642 -11.48 -35.63 15.04
C VAL A 642 -10.96 -36.59 16.10
N ASP A 643 -10.59 -36.04 17.25
CA ASP A 643 -10.13 -36.76 18.44
C ASP A 643 -11.21 -36.67 19.54
N TRP A 644 -11.60 -37.80 20.13
CA TRP A 644 -12.63 -37.92 21.17
C TRP A 644 -12.52 -39.30 21.85
N ASP A 645 -13.30 -39.53 22.90
CA ASP A 645 -13.22 -40.75 23.72
C ASP A 645 -13.41 -42.06 22.93
N MET A 646 -14.18 -42.02 21.85
CA MET A 646 -14.44 -43.17 20.97
C MET A 646 -13.21 -43.61 20.14
N ASN A 647 -12.15 -42.80 20.01
CA ASN A 647 -10.92 -43.22 19.32
C ASN A 647 -10.03 -44.15 20.17
N LEU A 648 -10.29 -44.29 21.47
CA LEU A 648 -9.47 -45.04 22.41
C LEU A 648 -9.72 -46.56 22.34
N LYS A 649 -8.65 -47.36 22.47
CA LYS A 649 -8.74 -48.82 22.49
C LYS A 649 -8.60 -49.36 23.91
N SER A 650 -9.19 -50.53 24.15
CA SER A 650 -9.09 -51.20 25.46
C SER A 650 -7.63 -51.54 25.79
N GLY A 651 -7.09 -50.93 26.85
CA GLY A 651 -5.68 -51.07 27.26
C GLY A 651 -4.88 -49.76 27.25
N ASP A 652 -5.40 -48.68 26.66
CA ASP A 652 -4.75 -47.37 26.67
C ASP A 652 -4.85 -46.68 28.05
N ALA A 653 -3.86 -45.88 28.42
CA ALA A 653 -3.91 -45.01 29.58
C ALA A 653 -4.93 -43.89 29.35
N TRP A 654 -6.21 -44.18 29.60
CA TRP A 654 -7.38 -43.43 29.15
C TRP A 654 -7.29 -41.91 29.40
N GLN A 655 -6.99 -41.49 30.63
CA GLN A 655 -6.90 -40.07 31.00
C GLN A 655 -5.69 -39.38 30.36
N GLU A 656 -4.54 -40.04 30.28
CA GLU A 656 -3.33 -39.47 29.67
C GLU A 656 -3.52 -39.28 28.16
N THR A 657 -4.17 -40.23 27.49
CA THR A 657 -4.42 -40.15 26.06
C THR A 657 -5.46 -39.08 25.71
N LEU A 658 -6.56 -38.97 26.46
CA LEU A 658 -7.53 -37.87 26.27
C LEU A 658 -6.90 -36.50 26.49
N THR A 659 -6.08 -36.39 27.54
CA THR A 659 -5.35 -35.15 27.84
C THR A 659 -4.44 -34.77 26.68
N ARG A 660 -3.70 -35.73 26.13
CA ARG A 660 -2.83 -35.50 24.97
C ARG A 660 -3.62 -35.14 23.71
N MET A 661 -4.73 -35.82 23.42
CA MET A 661 -5.61 -35.51 22.30
C MET A 661 -6.14 -34.08 22.35
N LEU A 662 -6.61 -33.64 23.52
CA LEU A 662 -7.03 -32.26 23.74
C LEU A 662 -5.85 -31.30 23.59
N ASP A 663 -4.70 -31.57 24.21
CA ASP A 663 -3.51 -30.72 24.17
C ASP A 663 -2.94 -30.55 22.75
N GLU A 664 -3.11 -31.53 21.88
CA GLU A 664 -2.64 -31.51 20.49
C GLU A 664 -3.68 -30.95 19.49
N SER A 665 -4.93 -30.74 19.90
CA SER A 665 -5.98 -30.24 18.99
C SER A 665 -5.84 -28.74 18.65
N ASP A 666 -6.33 -28.33 17.49
CA ASP A 666 -6.43 -26.91 17.10
C ASP A 666 -7.60 -26.20 17.77
N ALA A 667 -8.68 -26.94 18.02
CA ALA A 667 -9.88 -26.47 18.69
C ALA A 667 -10.50 -27.56 19.56
N VAL A 668 -11.31 -27.12 20.52
CA VAL A 668 -12.13 -27.95 21.39
C VAL A 668 -13.58 -27.61 21.11
N VAL A 669 -14.34 -28.57 20.59
CA VAL A 669 -15.78 -28.45 20.37
C VAL A 669 -16.49 -29.05 21.58
N SER A 670 -17.29 -28.25 22.26
CA SER A 670 -18.08 -28.71 23.41
C SER A 670 -19.53 -28.91 22.98
N VAL A 671 -19.95 -30.17 22.81
CA VAL A 671 -21.35 -30.53 22.61
C VAL A 671 -22.02 -30.51 23.98
N ALA A 672 -22.70 -29.40 24.26
CA ALA A 672 -23.09 -29.03 25.61
C ALA A 672 -24.58 -28.79 25.78
N GLY A 673 -25.06 -29.08 26.98
CA GLY A 673 -26.43 -28.85 27.43
C GLY A 673 -26.44 -28.85 28.96
N ARG A 674 -27.62 -28.97 29.60
CA ARG A 674 -27.70 -28.87 31.06
C ARG A 674 -26.88 -29.94 31.77
N ALA A 675 -26.81 -31.15 31.20
CA ALA A 675 -26.05 -32.26 31.75
C ALA A 675 -24.53 -32.04 31.75
N THR A 676 -24.01 -31.07 30.98
CA THR A 676 -22.57 -30.77 30.93
C THR A 676 -22.09 -30.08 32.22
N GLN A 677 -22.91 -29.19 32.79
CA GLN A 677 -22.56 -28.41 34.00
C GLN A 677 -22.32 -29.29 35.23
N GLU A 678 -23.03 -30.41 35.33
CA GLU A 678 -22.99 -31.31 36.48
C GLU A 678 -21.87 -32.35 36.41
N ARG A 679 -21.13 -32.40 35.28
CA ARG A 679 -20.15 -33.46 35.02
C ARG A 679 -18.72 -32.92 35.14
N PRO A 680 -17.89 -33.49 36.03
CA PRO A 680 -16.55 -32.96 36.29
C PRO A 680 -15.63 -33.10 35.08
N PHE A 681 -15.72 -34.17 34.29
CA PHE A 681 -14.79 -34.43 33.20
C PHE A 681 -14.93 -33.45 32.01
N PRO A 682 -16.11 -33.23 31.40
CA PRO A 682 -16.23 -32.24 30.32
C PRO A 682 -15.94 -30.81 30.79
N MET A 683 -16.31 -30.47 32.03
CA MET A 683 -15.96 -29.17 32.62
C MET A 683 -14.46 -28.99 32.84
N GLU A 684 -13.75 -30.06 33.19
CA GLU A 684 -12.29 -30.06 33.30
C GLU A 684 -11.60 -29.92 31.93
N GLU A 685 -12.14 -30.56 30.89
CA GLU A 685 -11.72 -30.41 29.48
C GLU A 685 -11.93 -28.97 28.97
N ILE A 686 -13.11 -28.39 29.24
CA ILE A 686 -13.42 -26.98 28.93
C ILE A 686 -12.42 -26.07 29.66
N ALA A 687 -12.28 -26.22 30.97
CA ALA A 687 -11.36 -25.40 31.76
C ALA A 687 -9.90 -25.56 31.29
N ARG A 688 -9.51 -26.75 30.83
CA ARG A 688 -8.19 -27.00 30.26
C ARG A 688 -7.99 -26.32 28.91
N ALA A 689 -8.98 -26.39 28.02
CA ALA A 689 -8.96 -25.68 26.74
C ALA A 689 -8.74 -24.17 26.95
N LEU A 690 -9.39 -23.59 27.96
CA LEU A 690 -9.23 -22.19 28.35
C LEU A 690 -7.82 -21.88 28.90
N ARG A 691 -7.30 -22.72 29.79
CA ARG A 691 -5.92 -22.57 30.30
C ARG A 691 -4.88 -22.63 29.19
N LEU A 692 -5.10 -23.46 28.19
CA LEU A 692 -4.22 -23.61 27.01
C LEU A 692 -4.51 -22.61 25.90
N ARG A 693 -5.47 -21.68 26.10
CA ARG A 693 -5.92 -20.69 25.09
C ARG A 693 -6.31 -21.33 23.75
N LYS A 694 -6.89 -22.53 23.78
CA LYS A 694 -7.43 -23.19 22.60
C LYS A 694 -8.74 -22.53 22.18
N LEU A 695 -9.03 -22.58 20.88
CA LEU A 695 -10.32 -22.18 20.36
C LEU A 695 -11.41 -23.12 20.90
N LEU A 696 -12.22 -22.63 21.84
CA LEU A 696 -13.34 -23.36 22.41
C LEU A 696 -14.63 -22.97 21.66
N ILE A 697 -15.32 -23.96 21.09
CA ILE A 697 -16.51 -23.74 20.25
C ILE A 697 -17.70 -24.50 20.88
N PRO A 698 -18.71 -23.80 21.40
CA PRO A 698 -19.91 -24.45 21.93
C PRO A 698 -20.85 -24.91 20.80
N VAL A 699 -21.42 -26.10 20.98
CA VAL A 699 -22.54 -26.65 20.20
C VAL A 699 -23.65 -27.01 21.17
N PHE A 700 -24.73 -26.22 21.17
CA PHE A 700 -25.77 -26.36 22.19
C PHE A 700 -26.85 -27.37 21.80
N VAL A 701 -26.98 -28.41 22.63
CA VAL A 701 -28.05 -29.41 22.49
C VAL A 701 -29.39 -28.83 22.93
N GLU A 702 -29.40 -28.04 23.99
CA GLU A 702 -30.59 -27.41 24.59
C GLU A 702 -30.19 -26.06 25.20
N ALA A 703 -31.17 -25.23 25.55
CA ALA A 703 -30.92 -23.97 26.22
C ALA A 703 -30.26 -24.20 27.60
N VAL A 704 -29.23 -23.41 27.90
CA VAL A 704 -28.49 -23.46 29.16
C VAL A 704 -28.24 -22.06 29.70
N ASP A 705 -28.35 -21.91 31.02
CA ASP A 705 -28.13 -20.64 31.74
C ASP A 705 -26.66 -20.42 32.17
N GLY A 706 -25.78 -21.36 31.82
CA GLY A 706 -24.37 -21.37 32.20
C GLY A 706 -23.63 -22.57 31.61
N PRO A 707 -22.33 -22.74 31.88
CA PRO A 707 -21.47 -21.82 32.61
C PRO A 707 -21.00 -20.67 31.67
N PRO A 708 -20.58 -19.49 32.19
CA PRO A 708 -20.16 -18.32 31.38
C PRO A 708 -19.18 -18.68 30.26
N GLU A 709 -18.30 -19.65 30.54
CA GLU A 709 -17.32 -20.22 29.64
C GLU A 709 -17.91 -20.78 28.34
N LEU A 710 -19.20 -21.14 28.30
CA LEU A 710 -19.84 -21.60 27.07
C LEU A 710 -20.78 -20.54 26.49
N ILE A 711 -21.56 -19.85 27.32
CA ILE A 711 -22.62 -18.94 26.84
C ILE A 711 -22.09 -17.59 26.32
N GLU A 712 -20.90 -17.15 26.75
CA GLU A 712 -20.26 -15.92 26.24
C GLU A 712 -19.57 -16.13 24.88
N ARG A 713 -19.50 -17.38 24.39
CA ARG A 713 -18.83 -17.74 23.14
C ARG A 713 -19.83 -17.91 22.01
N LYS A 714 -19.38 -17.60 20.79
CA LYS A 714 -20.17 -17.83 19.57
C LYS A 714 -20.37 -19.33 19.35
N ALA A 715 -21.61 -19.78 19.37
CA ALA A 715 -21.96 -21.17 19.08
C ALA A 715 -21.84 -21.48 17.58
N ALA A 716 -21.53 -22.73 17.26
CA ALA A 716 -21.44 -23.17 15.87
C ALA A 716 -22.79 -23.57 15.25
N ASN A 717 -23.75 -23.99 16.07
CA ASN A 717 -25.09 -24.37 15.62
C ASN A 717 -26.00 -23.14 15.58
N THR A 718 -25.85 -22.33 14.54
CA THR A 718 -26.67 -21.12 14.32
C THR A 718 -27.46 -21.18 13.02
N ASP A 719 -28.59 -20.46 12.97
CA ASP A 719 -29.31 -20.20 11.73
C ASP A 719 -28.66 -19.09 10.88
N ALA A 720 -29.26 -18.79 9.72
CA ALA A 720 -28.79 -17.73 8.82
C ALA A 720 -28.83 -16.30 9.43
N THR A 721 -29.53 -16.12 10.56
CA THR A 721 -29.59 -14.85 11.32
C THR A 721 -28.60 -14.81 12.48
N GLY A 722 -27.80 -15.87 12.67
CA GLY A 722 -26.82 -15.98 13.74
C GLY A 722 -27.40 -16.40 15.10
N ARG A 723 -28.67 -16.81 15.16
CA ARG A 723 -29.30 -17.29 16.40
C ARG A 723 -29.00 -18.77 16.63
N VAL A 724 -28.75 -19.15 17.87
CA VAL A 724 -28.48 -20.55 18.25
C VAL A 724 -29.72 -21.42 18.01
N VAL A 725 -29.55 -22.52 17.28
CA VAL A 725 -30.58 -23.53 17.04
C VAL A 725 -30.22 -24.79 17.80
N TYR A 726 -30.96 -25.09 18.86
CA TYR A 726 -30.72 -26.24 19.73
C TYR A 726 -30.93 -27.58 19.00
N LEU A 727 -30.03 -28.54 19.23
CA LEU A 727 -30.08 -29.84 18.55
C LEU A 727 -31.22 -30.76 19.05
N ASP A 728 -31.67 -30.58 20.30
CA ASP A 728 -32.75 -31.38 20.89
C ASP A 728 -34.12 -30.95 20.36
N GLY A 729 -34.94 -31.94 20.00
CA GLY A 729 -36.30 -31.70 19.49
C GLY A 729 -36.41 -31.33 18.01
N LEU A 730 -35.30 -31.33 17.24
CA LEU A 730 -35.34 -31.08 15.80
C LEU A 730 -35.90 -32.28 14.98
N PRO A 731 -36.65 -32.03 13.90
CA PRO A 731 -36.99 -33.06 12.91
C PRO A 731 -35.74 -33.57 12.17
N ASP A 732 -35.72 -34.86 11.80
CA ASP A 732 -34.55 -35.54 11.20
C ASP A 732 -33.92 -34.78 10.01
N ALA A 733 -34.73 -34.28 9.07
CA ALA A 733 -34.24 -33.54 7.91
C ALA A 733 -33.57 -32.20 8.27
N ALA A 734 -34.13 -31.49 9.26
CA ALA A 734 -33.56 -30.22 9.74
C ALA A 734 -32.30 -30.47 10.58
N PHE A 735 -32.26 -31.59 11.30
CA PHE A 735 -31.11 -32.02 12.09
C PHE A 735 -29.89 -32.30 11.19
N GLU A 736 -30.04 -33.07 10.10
CA GLU A 736 -28.95 -33.35 9.16
C GLU A 736 -28.38 -32.07 8.53
N GLN A 737 -29.27 -31.18 8.07
CA GLN A 737 -28.87 -29.91 7.46
C GLN A 737 -28.15 -28.97 8.45
N LEU A 738 -28.61 -28.95 9.70
CA LEU A 738 -27.98 -28.17 10.77
C LEU A 738 -26.62 -28.75 11.15
N ILE A 739 -26.47 -30.07 11.21
CA ILE A 739 -25.18 -30.73 11.50
C ILE A 739 -24.14 -30.40 10.42
N ALA A 740 -24.51 -30.50 9.14
CA ALA A 740 -23.62 -30.14 8.03
C ALA A 740 -23.21 -28.66 8.05
N THR A 741 -24.13 -27.77 8.46
CA THR A 741 -23.84 -26.34 8.60
C THR A 741 -22.97 -26.06 9.84
N THR A 742 -23.25 -26.73 10.95
CA THR A 742 -22.47 -26.64 12.19
C THR A 742 -21.02 -27.09 11.96
N ALA A 743 -20.81 -28.18 11.22
CA ALA A 743 -19.48 -28.68 10.87
C ALA A 743 -18.68 -27.67 10.01
N ARG A 744 -19.33 -27.06 9.01
CA ARG A 744 -18.71 -25.98 8.20
C ARG A 744 -18.31 -24.79 9.06
N ASN A 745 -19.21 -24.32 9.92
CA ASN A 745 -18.95 -23.20 10.84
C ASN A 745 -17.76 -23.50 11.77
N ILE A 746 -17.61 -24.74 12.23
CA ILE A 746 -16.46 -25.17 13.06
C ILE A 746 -15.16 -25.11 12.25
N VAL A 747 -15.12 -25.68 11.05
CA VAL A 747 -13.90 -25.69 10.20
C VAL A 747 -13.49 -24.27 9.82
N GLU A 748 -14.44 -23.40 9.48
CA GLU A 748 -14.20 -21.99 9.18
C GLU A 748 -13.68 -21.21 10.40
N ALA A 749 -14.22 -21.48 11.59
CA ALA A 749 -13.74 -20.88 12.83
C ALA A 749 -12.29 -21.29 13.11
N VAL A 750 -11.94 -22.56 12.89
CA VAL A 750 -10.57 -23.06 13.07
C VAL A 750 -9.61 -22.45 12.04
N ALA A 751 -10.02 -22.36 10.77
CA ALA A 751 -9.21 -21.74 9.72
C ALA A 751 -8.97 -20.24 9.98
N SER A 752 -9.99 -19.53 10.44
CA SER A 752 -9.91 -18.10 10.80
C SER A 752 -8.98 -17.89 12.00
N ASP A 753 -9.07 -18.74 13.01
CA ASP A 753 -8.24 -18.66 14.21
C ASP A 753 -6.79 -19.08 13.95
N ARG A 754 -6.55 -20.08 13.09
CA ARG A 754 -5.19 -20.39 12.59
C ARG A 754 -4.60 -19.22 11.82
N SER A 755 -5.34 -18.64 10.87
CA SER A 755 -4.89 -17.45 10.13
C SER A 755 -4.55 -16.28 11.06
N ARG A 756 -5.36 -16.07 12.12
CA ARG A 756 -5.09 -15.06 13.15
C ARG A 756 -3.84 -15.39 13.97
N ARG A 757 -3.66 -16.65 14.39
CA ARG A 757 -2.48 -17.12 15.14
C ARG A 757 -1.20 -17.08 14.30
N ASP A 758 -1.28 -17.38 13.01
CA ASP A 758 -0.14 -17.34 12.09
C ASP A 758 0.25 -15.89 11.74
N ALA A 759 -0.72 -14.98 11.62
CA ALA A 759 -0.45 -13.54 11.57
C ALA A 759 0.22 -13.02 12.87
N GLN A 760 -0.09 -13.62 14.02
CA GLN A 760 0.56 -13.31 15.31
C GLN A 760 1.92 -14.01 15.51
N ARG A 761 2.18 -15.18 14.90
CA ARG A 761 3.48 -15.89 14.99
C ARG A 761 4.51 -15.38 13.99
N THR A 762 4.08 -15.02 12.79
CA THR A 762 4.95 -14.39 11.77
C THR A 762 5.47 -13.01 12.18
N THR A 763 4.88 -12.41 13.22
CA THR A 763 5.34 -11.17 13.85
C THR A 763 6.29 -11.37 15.04
N GLU A 764 6.44 -12.60 15.55
CA GLU A 764 7.31 -12.91 16.72
C GLU A 764 8.61 -13.67 16.36
N ASP A 765 8.66 -14.47 15.28
CA ASP A 765 9.80 -15.37 14.97
C ASP A 765 10.63 -15.05 13.70
N ALA A 766 10.43 -13.89 13.04
CA ALA A 766 11.25 -13.52 11.89
C ALA A 766 12.61 -12.91 12.30
N PRO A 767 13.76 -13.38 11.74
CA PRO A 767 14.97 -12.57 11.73
C PRO A 767 14.68 -11.29 10.93
N GLU A 768 15.10 -10.13 11.42
CA GLU A 768 14.87 -8.82 10.79
C GLU A 768 15.35 -8.79 9.32
N SER A 769 14.48 -9.17 8.40
CA SER A 769 14.64 -8.99 6.96
C SER A 769 13.29 -8.80 6.29
N GLY A 770 12.92 -7.54 6.10
CA GLY A 770 12.32 -7.03 4.86
C GLY A 770 11.07 -7.70 4.29
N ALA A 771 10.03 -7.91 5.09
CA ALA A 771 8.66 -7.74 4.59
C ALA A 771 8.28 -6.27 4.79
N GLY A 772 7.57 -5.67 3.84
CA GLY A 772 7.15 -4.27 3.92
C GLY A 772 6.54 -3.98 5.29
N SER A 773 7.10 -3.00 5.99
CA SER A 773 6.43 -2.42 7.16
C SER A 773 4.98 -2.11 6.77
N PRO A 774 4.00 -2.20 7.70
CA PRO A 774 2.77 -1.46 7.52
C PRO A 774 3.19 -0.06 7.10
N SER A 775 2.68 0.44 5.98
CA SER A 775 3.06 1.75 5.48
C SER A 775 2.66 2.77 6.53
N ASN A 776 3.58 3.07 7.46
CA ASN A 776 3.39 4.03 8.52
C ASN A 776 3.23 5.38 7.83
N GLY A 777 1.98 5.76 7.59
CA GLY A 777 1.50 7.04 7.13
C GLY A 777 2.06 8.14 8.02
N ARG A 778 3.30 8.61 7.81
CA ARG A 778 3.84 9.78 8.50
C ARG A 778 3.25 11.04 7.87
N LEU A 779 2.20 11.53 8.50
CA LEU A 779 1.50 12.74 8.10
C LEU A 779 1.81 13.85 9.09
N THR A 780 2.41 14.93 8.61
CA THR A 780 2.61 16.14 9.41
C THR A 780 1.46 17.10 9.13
N VAL A 781 0.81 17.60 10.18
CA VAL A 781 -0.28 18.58 10.06
C VAL A 781 0.05 19.83 10.87
N ARG A 782 -0.04 20.98 10.23
CA ARG A 782 0.23 22.30 10.82
C ARG A 782 -0.94 23.24 10.57
N GLN A 783 -1.15 24.18 11.47
CA GLN A 783 -2.05 25.30 11.29
C GLN A 783 -1.22 26.59 11.15
N PRO A 784 -0.87 27.00 9.91
CA PRO A 784 -0.11 28.24 9.70
C PRO A 784 -0.92 29.48 10.11
N ASP A 785 -2.24 29.47 9.88
CA ASP A 785 -3.15 30.58 10.15
C ASP A 785 -4.50 30.05 10.70
N PRO A 786 -5.25 30.84 11.47
CA PRO A 786 -6.62 30.50 11.86
C PRO A 786 -7.48 30.13 10.63
N GLY A 787 -8.15 28.97 10.66
CA GLY A 787 -8.99 28.50 9.54
C GLY A 787 -8.25 27.80 8.40
N THR A 788 -6.96 27.50 8.54
CA THR A 788 -6.18 26.78 7.51
C THR A 788 -5.35 25.65 8.09
N LEU A 789 -5.45 24.45 7.53
CA LEU A 789 -4.57 23.31 7.83
C LEU A 789 -3.65 23.02 6.64
N GLN A 790 -2.38 22.79 6.93
CA GLN A 790 -1.37 22.32 5.99
C GLN A 790 -1.03 20.87 6.32
N TYR A 791 -1.13 20.01 5.31
CA TYR A 791 -0.79 18.59 5.39
C TYR A 791 0.50 18.35 4.62
N ILE A 792 1.43 17.60 5.19
CA ILE A 792 2.69 17.21 4.55
C ILE A 792 2.86 15.71 4.75
N ASP A 793 2.73 14.95 3.66
CA ASP A 793 2.94 13.51 3.68
C ASP A 793 4.35 13.18 3.20
N THR A 794 5.04 12.39 4.02
CA THR A 794 6.44 12.00 3.81
C THR A 794 6.59 10.50 3.53
N THR A 795 5.48 9.77 3.37
CA THR A 795 5.47 8.33 3.07
C THR A 795 5.74 8.00 1.61
N VAL A 796 5.49 8.94 0.72
CA VAL A 796 5.77 8.81 -0.72
C VAL A 796 7.17 9.32 -1.01
N ARG A 797 7.86 8.71 -1.99
CA ARG A 797 9.20 9.13 -2.47
C ARG A 797 9.26 10.58 -2.97
N SER A 798 8.11 11.23 -3.16
CA SER A 798 7.90 12.66 -3.34
C SER A 798 7.10 13.22 -2.17
N ARG A 799 7.59 14.29 -1.52
CA ARG A 799 6.84 15.01 -0.48
C ARG A 799 5.60 15.64 -1.11
N THR A 800 4.42 15.21 -0.68
CA THR A 800 3.15 15.78 -1.14
C THR A 800 2.62 16.74 -0.07
N GLU A 801 2.18 17.92 -0.48
CA GLU A 801 1.62 18.94 0.40
C GLU A 801 0.21 19.29 -0.02
N TRP A 802 -0.70 19.38 0.94
CA TRP A 802 -2.05 19.90 0.74
C TRP A 802 -2.32 21.04 1.71
N GLN A 803 -3.25 21.91 1.32
CA GLN A 803 -3.74 22.99 2.17
C GLN A 803 -5.26 22.99 2.15
N VAL A 804 -5.88 22.87 3.32
CA VAL A 804 -7.33 22.84 3.50
C VAL A 804 -7.75 24.09 4.26
N ARG A 805 -8.76 24.80 3.77
CA ARG A 805 -9.34 25.98 4.42
C ARG A 805 -10.73 25.64 4.95
N TYR A 806 -11.02 26.13 6.15
CA TYR A 806 -12.29 25.90 6.83
C TYR A 806 -12.71 27.14 7.62
N ASP A 807 -13.99 27.22 7.99
CA ASP A 807 -14.52 28.25 8.87
C ASP A 807 -14.29 27.86 10.34
N PRO A 808 -13.49 28.61 11.13
CA PRO A 808 -13.26 28.33 12.54
C PRO A 808 -14.55 28.30 13.38
N ALA A 809 -15.52 29.17 13.09
CA ALA A 809 -16.76 29.23 13.86
C ALA A 809 -17.63 27.98 13.65
N LEU A 810 -17.65 27.46 12.43
CA LEU A 810 -18.30 26.18 12.11
C LEU A 810 -17.59 25.02 12.79
N LEU A 811 -16.25 24.98 12.73
CA LEU A 811 -15.47 23.92 13.39
C LEU A 811 -15.73 23.91 14.90
N ASP A 812 -15.68 25.06 15.56
CA ASP A 812 -15.96 25.19 17.00
C ASP A 812 -17.37 24.68 17.34
N SER A 813 -18.36 24.97 16.48
CA SER A 813 -19.74 24.50 16.63
C SER A 813 -19.87 22.98 16.52
N LEU A 814 -19.13 22.34 15.59
CA LEU A 814 -19.12 20.88 15.42
C LEU A 814 -18.39 20.19 16.58
N LEU A 815 -17.22 20.71 16.98
CA LEU A 815 -16.45 20.15 18.10
C LEU A 815 -17.22 20.21 19.44
N ALA A 816 -18.04 21.25 19.65
CA ALA A 816 -18.87 21.39 20.84
C ALA A 816 -19.96 20.29 20.97
N GLN A 817 -20.30 19.59 19.90
CA GLN A 817 -21.34 18.54 19.89
C GLN A 817 -20.79 17.14 20.21
N LEU A 818 -19.49 16.90 20.01
CA LEU A 818 -18.84 15.58 20.20
C LEU A 818 -19.11 14.93 21.57
N PRO A 819 -19.03 15.63 22.71
CA PRO A 819 -19.23 15.01 24.02
C PRO A 819 -20.64 14.46 24.23
N SER A 820 -21.63 14.99 23.50
CA SER A 820 -23.04 14.59 23.59
C SER A 820 -23.52 13.76 22.39
N ALA A 821 -22.65 13.47 21.43
CA ALA A 821 -22.99 12.73 20.22
C ALA A 821 -22.90 11.22 20.50
N THR A 822 -24.00 10.62 20.92
CA THR A 822 -24.19 9.16 20.97
C THR A 822 -24.63 8.67 19.61
N ASP A 823 -25.89 8.91 19.24
CA ASP A 823 -26.47 8.35 18.00
C ASP A 823 -26.11 9.11 16.71
N SER A 824 -25.52 10.31 16.84
CA SER A 824 -25.12 11.17 15.73
C SER A 824 -23.61 11.26 15.53
N PHE A 825 -22.83 10.43 16.26
CA PHE A 825 -21.37 10.51 16.23
C PHE A 825 -20.80 10.32 14.83
N ASP A 826 -21.27 9.30 14.09
CA ASP A 826 -20.75 9.02 12.76
C ASP A 826 -21.03 10.16 11.77
N GLU A 827 -22.22 10.77 11.84
CA GLU A 827 -22.59 11.92 10.98
C GLU A 827 -21.72 13.14 11.29
N LEU A 828 -21.41 13.35 12.58
CA LEU A 828 -20.53 14.43 13.03
C LEU A 828 -19.07 14.18 12.64
N ALA A 829 -18.59 12.93 12.74
CA ALA A 829 -17.26 12.53 12.31
C ALA A 829 -17.07 12.70 10.80
N LEU A 830 -18.07 12.31 10.00
CA LEU A 830 -18.08 12.53 8.56
C LEU A 830 -18.05 14.01 8.19
N ALA A 831 -18.84 14.85 8.87
CA ALA A 831 -18.84 16.29 8.65
C ALA A 831 -17.47 16.93 8.96
N LEU A 832 -16.82 16.49 10.04
CA LEU A 832 -15.46 16.92 10.39
C LEU A 832 -14.42 16.43 9.36
N ALA A 833 -14.55 15.19 8.88
CA ALA A 833 -13.67 14.64 7.85
C ALA A 833 -13.77 15.42 6.53
N GLN A 834 -14.98 15.68 6.06
CA GLN A 834 -15.23 16.46 4.84
C GLN A 834 -14.77 17.92 4.95
N LEU A 835 -14.84 18.51 6.16
CA LEU A 835 -14.40 19.88 6.39
C LEU A 835 -12.88 20.02 6.47
N LEU A 836 -12.19 19.02 7.02
CA LEU A 836 -10.78 19.15 7.40
C LEU A 836 -9.83 18.37 6.49
N LEU A 837 -10.21 17.25 5.89
CA LEU A 837 -9.32 16.43 5.07
C LEU A 837 -9.20 16.93 3.61
N PRO A 838 -8.04 16.73 2.96
CA PRO A 838 -7.89 17.01 1.53
C PRO A 838 -8.78 16.09 0.66
N GLN A 839 -9.40 16.63 -0.40
CA GLN A 839 -10.32 15.87 -1.29
C GLN A 839 -9.60 14.81 -2.12
N ASP A 840 -8.34 15.05 -2.50
CA ASP A 840 -7.54 14.16 -3.36
C ASP A 840 -6.72 13.12 -2.56
N ARG A 841 -7.07 12.89 -1.30
CA ARG A 841 -6.39 11.93 -0.43
C ARG A 841 -7.34 10.80 -0.07
N ASP A 842 -6.96 9.57 -0.43
CA ASP A 842 -7.68 8.39 0.03
C ASP A 842 -7.64 8.29 1.57
N PRO A 843 -8.77 8.00 2.24
CA PRO A 843 -8.77 7.74 3.67
C PRO A 843 -7.97 6.47 3.97
N PRO A 844 -7.27 6.40 5.11
CA PRO A 844 -6.60 5.18 5.55
C PRO A 844 -7.62 4.03 5.69
N GLN A 845 -7.24 2.84 5.26
CA GLN A 845 -8.07 1.64 5.33
C GLN A 845 -8.05 1.03 6.75
N PRO A 846 -9.02 0.18 7.12
CA PRO A 846 -8.97 -0.54 8.39
C PRO A 846 -7.70 -1.40 8.48
N GLY A 847 -6.89 -1.17 9.51
CA GLY A 847 -5.58 -1.82 9.69
C GLY A 847 -4.40 -0.98 9.21
N ASP A 848 -4.63 0.14 8.52
CA ASP A 848 -3.57 1.11 8.22
C ASP A 848 -3.12 1.86 9.47
N SER A 849 -1.83 2.18 9.46
CA SER A 849 -1.07 2.80 10.54
C SER A 849 -0.72 4.24 10.20
N VAL A 850 -1.26 5.20 10.96
CA VAL A 850 -1.02 6.63 10.75
C VAL A 850 -0.30 7.24 11.95
N HIS A 851 0.90 7.76 11.70
CA HIS A 851 1.66 8.51 12.69
C HIS A 851 1.59 10.01 12.40
N LEU A 852 0.85 10.73 13.24
CA LEU A 852 0.64 12.16 13.11
C LEU A 852 1.74 12.96 13.79
N THR A 853 2.35 13.88 13.06
CA THR A 853 3.22 14.93 13.62
C THR A 853 2.45 16.25 13.60
N LEU A 854 2.04 16.73 14.77
CA LEU A 854 1.07 17.83 14.91
C LEU A 854 1.72 19.05 15.57
N ASP A 855 1.47 20.25 15.05
CA ASP A 855 1.71 21.45 15.84
C ASP A 855 0.69 21.60 16.99
N ARG A 856 0.87 22.60 17.85
CA ARG A 856 0.01 22.77 19.04
C ARG A 856 -1.45 23.04 18.71
N ALA A 857 -1.75 23.65 17.56
CA ALA A 857 -3.11 24.02 17.22
C ALA A 857 -3.84 22.85 16.55
N ALA A 858 -3.18 22.17 15.60
CA ALA A 858 -3.68 20.93 15.00
C ALA A 858 -3.81 19.79 16.03
N ALA A 859 -2.97 19.77 17.09
CA ALA A 859 -3.04 18.81 18.18
C ALA A 859 -4.40 18.80 18.92
N ALA A 860 -5.12 19.91 18.94
CA ALA A 860 -6.41 20.02 19.63
C ALA A 860 -7.55 19.29 18.91
N LEU A 861 -7.36 18.90 17.64
CA LEU A 861 -8.40 18.30 16.81
C LEU A 861 -8.54 16.79 17.06
N PRO A 862 -9.75 16.22 16.89
CA PRO A 862 -10.06 14.81 17.17
C PRO A 862 -9.69 13.89 15.99
N TRP A 863 -8.41 13.82 15.64
CA TRP A 863 -7.92 13.10 14.46
C TRP A 863 -8.35 11.63 14.37
N GLU A 864 -8.49 10.97 15.53
CA GLU A 864 -8.96 9.60 15.66
C GLU A 864 -10.38 9.42 15.12
N ALA A 865 -11.24 10.44 15.25
CA ALA A 865 -12.58 10.46 14.67
C ALA A 865 -12.55 10.90 13.20
N ILE A 866 -11.65 11.83 12.84
CA ILE A 866 -11.58 12.44 11.50
C ILE A 866 -11.02 11.48 10.45
N LEU A 867 -9.99 10.69 10.80
CA LEU A 867 -9.21 9.91 9.82
C LEU A 867 -9.83 8.56 9.43
N GLY A 868 -10.80 8.05 10.16
CA GLY A 868 -11.40 6.74 9.87
C GLY A 868 -12.02 6.64 8.47
N PRO A 869 -11.97 5.46 7.83
CA PRO A 869 -12.73 5.21 6.61
C PRO A 869 -14.21 5.00 6.96
N HIS A 870 -15.07 5.35 6.02
CA HIS A 870 -16.51 5.19 6.17
C HIS A 870 -17.00 3.93 5.45
N GLU A 871 -17.74 3.08 6.16
CA GLU A 871 -18.48 1.96 5.57
C GLU A 871 -19.98 2.28 5.64
N GLY A 872 -20.55 2.74 4.52
CA GLY A 872 -21.89 3.31 4.50
C GLY A 872 -21.98 4.58 5.35
N LYS A 873 -22.71 4.53 6.46
CA LYS A 873 -22.84 5.64 7.42
C LYS A 873 -21.93 5.50 8.64
N ARG A 874 -21.21 4.39 8.82
CA ARG A 874 -20.44 4.11 10.04
C ARG A 874 -18.98 4.51 9.85
N GLN A 875 -18.41 5.18 10.84
CA GLN A 875 -16.99 5.51 10.89
C GLN A 875 -16.20 4.36 11.53
N LEU A 876 -15.16 3.87 10.86
CA LEU A 876 -14.36 2.75 11.34
C LEU A 876 -13.08 3.20 12.06
N PRO A 877 -12.63 2.48 13.11
CA PRO A 877 -11.38 2.80 13.79
C PRO A 877 -10.14 2.62 12.92
N VAL A 878 -9.14 3.47 13.16
CA VAL A 878 -7.82 3.45 12.51
C VAL A 878 -6.70 3.48 13.55
N ALA A 879 -5.53 2.91 13.22
CA ALA A 879 -4.39 2.92 14.11
C ALA A 879 -3.71 4.30 14.05
N VAL A 880 -3.96 5.15 15.05
CA VAL A 880 -3.43 6.53 15.11
C VAL A 880 -2.55 6.72 16.34
N THR A 881 -1.36 7.25 16.12
CA THR A 881 -0.44 7.74 17.16
C THR A 881 0.00 9.17 16.86
N ARG A 882 0.33 9.94 17.90
CA ARG A 882 0.63 11.37 17.79
C ARG A 882 2.02 11.72 18.31
N SER A 883 2.67 12.69 17.67
CA SER A 883 3.86 13.37 18.15
C SER A 883 3.73 14.89 17.94
N LEU A 884 4.42 15.67 18.76
CA LEU A 884 4.42 17.14 18.62
C LEU A 884 5.53 17.57 17.67
N ASP A 885 5.16 18.36 16.67
CA ASP A 885 6.10 18.94 15.72
C ASP A 885 7.10 19.87 16.42
N GLY A 886 8.36 19.75 16.05
CA GLY A 886 9.46 20.51 16.64
C GLY A 886 9.85 20.11 18.07
N LEU A 887 9.12 19.20 18.74
CA LEU A 887 9.47 18.75 20.08
C LEU A 887 10.60 17.71 20.03
N ARG A 888 11.72 18.00 20.70
CA ARG A 888 12.83 17.06 20.88
C ARG A 888 12.86 16.59 22.33
N PRO A 889 12.29 15.41 22.64
CA PRO A 889 12.32 14.91 24.01
C PRO A 889 13.77 14.64 24.46
N PRO A 890 14.10 14.88 25.73
CA PRO A 890 15.43 14.60 26.26
C PRO A 890 15.69 13.09 26.24
N LYS A 891 16.83 12.66 25.68
CA LYS A 891 17.26 11.25 25.76
C LYS A 891 17.61 10.92 27.22
N ARG A 892 16.88 10.01 27.85
CA ARG A 892 17.10 9.58 29.24
C ARG A 892 17.28 8.05 29.33
N PRO A 893 17.99 7.55 30.36
CA PRO A 893 18.00 6.12 30.65
C PRO A 893 16.57 5.65 30.98
N ARG A 894 16.18 4.47 30.48
CA ARG A 894 14.86 3.91 30.75
C ARG A 894 14.77 3.44 32.21
N SER A 895 13.77 3.92 32.96
CA SER A 895 13.52 3.49 34.34
C SER A 895 13.32 1.97 34.42
N THR A 896 14.03 1.30 35.33
CA THR A 896 13.90 -0.14 35.59
C THR A 896 12.79 -0.47 36.59
N SER A 897 12.06 0.53 37.09
CA SER A 897 11.01 0.34 38.10
C SER A 897 9.85 -0.51 37.56
N GLY A 898 9.41 -1.50 38.34
CA GLY A 898 8.20 -2.30 38.07
C GLY A 898 6.96 -1.74 38.77
N HIS A 899 6.95 -0.45 39.09
CA HIS A 899 5.91 0.19 39.92
C HIS A 899 4.94 1.01 39.09
N ALA A 900 3.66 0.95 39.45
CA ALA A 900 2.60 1.78 38.91
C ALA A 900 1.91 2.56 40.04
N LEU A 901 1.56 3.82 39.80
CA LEU A 901 0.74 4.64 40.70
C LEU A 901 -0.58 4.98 40.02
N LEU A 902 -1.69 4.62 40.65
CA LEU A 902 -3.04 4.90 40.21
C LEU A 902 -3.67 5.88 41.20
N ILE A 903 -4.00 7.08 40.74
CA ILE A 903 -4.70 8.12 41.51
C ILE A 903 -6.12 8.20 40.96
N GLY A 904 -7.14 8.02 41.81
CA GLY A 904 -8.54 8.10 41.39
C GLY A 904 -9.42 8.87 42.37
N ASP A 905 -10.27 9.72 41.79
CA ASP A 905 -11.26 10.56 42.49
C ASP A 905 -10.70 11.24 43.74
N PRO A 906 -9.62 12.04 43.59
CA PRO A 906 -9.01 12.74 44.73
C PRO A 906 -10.03 13.61 45.47
N VAL A 907 -9.84 13.75 46.78
CA VAL A 907 -10.68 14.61 47.61
C VAL A 907 -10.57 16.05 47.09
N SER A 908 -11.72 16.71 46.89
CA SER A 908 -11.83 18.04 46.29
C SER A 908 -12.47 19.08 47.23
N THR A 909 -12.50 18.79 48.53
CA THR A 909 -13.02 19.72 49.54
C THR A 909 -12.17 20.97 49.64
N GLN A 910 -12.83 22.14 49.70
CA GLN A 910 -12.20 23.46 49.91
C GLN A 910 -11.19 23.89 48.83
N THR A 911 -11.24 23.30 47.63
CA THR A 911 -10.24 23.61 46.59
C THR A 911 -10.50 24.94 45.88
N LEU A 912 -11.75 25.26 45.55
CA LEU A 912 -12.09 26.48 44.81
C LEU A 912 -13.19 27.27 45.54
N PRO A 913 -13.10 28.61 45.62
CA PRO A 913 -14.12 29.46 46.25
C PRO A 913 -15.51 29.31 45.61
N ASP A 914 -15.53 29.01 44.31
CA ASP A 914 -16.74 28.92 43.48
C ASP A 914 -17.29 27.49 43.36
N MET A 915 -16.63 26.49 43.98
CA MET A 915 -17.10 25.11 44.00
C MET A 915 -17.93 24.84 45.26
N PRO A 916 -19.04 24.10 45.15
CA PRO A 916 -19.77 23.65 46.33
C PRO A 916 -18.88 22.76 47.22
N GLU A 917 -19.00 22.91 48.55
CA GLU A 917 -18.30 22.04 49.50
C GLU A 917 -18.67 20.57 49.27
N GLY A 918 -17.67 19.73 48.98
CA GLY A 918 -17.84 18.29 48.82
C GLY A 918 -18.52 17.90 47.52
N LEU A 919 -17.76 17.90 46.41
CA LEU A 919 -18.25 17.37 45.14
C LEU A 919 -18.66 15.90 45.29
N PRO A 920 -19.76 15.46 44.65
CA PRO A 920 -20.19 14.07 44.68
C PRO A 920 -19.08 13.12 44.19
N PRO A 921 -19.00 11.88 44.68
CA PRO A 921 -18.00 10.93 44.22
C PRO A 921 -18.19 10.57 42.73
N LEU A 922 -17.09 10.29 42.03
CA LEU A 922 -17.10 9.87 40.63
C LEU A 922 -17.41 8.37 40.51
N GLN A 923 -18.67 8.02 40.25
CA GLN A 923 -19.16 6.64 40.37
C GLN A 923 -18.42 5.62 39.48
N GLY A 924 -17.92 5.98 38.29
CA GLY A 924 -17.17 5.07 37.42
C GLY A 924 -15.67 4.95 37.69
N VAL A 925 -15.07 5.85 38.49
CA VAL A 925 -13.61 5.85 38.71
C VAL A 925 -13.14 4.59 39.42
N ARG A 926 -13.91 4.10 40.40
CA ARG A 926 -13.56 2.86 41.12
C ARG A 926 -13.50 1.66 40.19
N SER A 927 -14.46 1.55 39.26
CA SER A 927 -14.52 0.45 38.30
C SER A 927 -13.31 0.49 37.37
N GLU A 928 -13.02 1.66 36.80
CA GLU A 928 -11.88 1.87 35.90
C GLU A 928 -10.53 1.65 36.60
N LEU A 929 -10.37 2.17 37.82
CA LEU A 929 -9.21 1.88 38.66
C LEU A 929 -9.03 0.39 38.93
N GLY A 930 -10.12 -0.31 39.26
CA GLY A 930 -10.11 -1.74 39.54
C GLY A 930 -9.65 -2.55 38.34
N ALA A 931 -10.21 -2.27 37.15
CA ALA A 931 -9.83 -2.93 35.91
C ALA A 931 -8.33 -2.73 35.59
N ILE A 932 -7.83 -1.48 35.67
CA ILE A 932 -6.41 -1.19 35.40
C ILE A 932 -5.52 -1.84 36.47
N TYR A 933 -5.92 -1.83 37.74
CA TYR A 933 -5.20 -2.46 38.83
C TYR A 933 -5.05 -3.97 38.61
N GLU A 934 -6.13 -4.67 38.28
CA GLU A 934 -6.13 -6.12 38.03
C GLU A 934 -5.23 -6.45 36.84
N THR A 935 -5.37 -5.71 35.74
CA THR A 935 -4.59 -5.91 34.52
C THR A 935 -3.09 -5.72 34.75
N LEU A 936 -2.68 -4.63 35.40
CA LEU A 936 -1.27 -4.35 35.66
C LEU A 936 -0.68 -5.33 36.68
N THR A 937 -1.45 -5.71 37.70
CA THR A 937 -1.01 -6.70 38.70
C THR A 937 -0.82 -8.07 38.04
N ALA A 938 -1.74 -8.48 37.16
CA ALA A 938 -1.62 -9.71 36.39
C ALA A 938 -0.40 -9.71 35.46
N ALA A 939 0.02 -8.54 34.97
CA ALA A 939 1.25 -8.35 34.20
C ALA A 939 2.53 -8.25 35.06
N GLY A 940 2.41 -8.39 36.38
CA GLY A 940 3.54 -8.43 37.32
C GLY A 940 3.99 -7.07 37.86
N TYR A 941 3.24 -6.00 37.60
CA TYR A 941 3.55 -4.68 38.18
C TYR A 941 3.16 -4.63 39.65
N THR A 942 3.98 -3.94 40.44
CA THR A 942 3.60 -3.56 41.81
C THR A 942 2.78 -2.28 41.74
N VAL A 943 1.47 -2.42 41.86
CA VAL A 943 0.53 -1.31 41.73
C VAL A 943 0.23 -0.69 43.09
N MET A 944 0.34 0.64 43.17
CA MET A 944 -0.05 1.43 44.33
C MET A 944 -1.27 2.27 43.96
N VAL A 945 -2.34 2.17 44.75
CA VAL A 945 -3.60 2.88 44.53
C VAL A 945 -3.76 3.99 45.56
N SER A 946 -4.19 5.16 45.10
CA SER A 946 -4.59 6.34 45.87
C SER A 946 -6.00 6.70 45.44
N GLU A 947 -6.99 6.08 46.08
CA GLU A 947 -8.41 6.32 45.81
C GLU A 947 -8.98 7.23 46.89
N HIS A 948 -9.58 8.34 46.49
CA HIS A 948 -10.26 9.26 47.41
C HIS A 948 -9.40 9.78 48.56
N GLU A 949 -8.14 10.12 48.26
CA GLU A 949 -7.19 10.69 49.21
C GLU A 949 -7.05 12.21 49.04
N ASN A 950 -6.57 12.89 50.08
CA ASN A 950 -6.31 14.33 50.06
C ASN A 950 -4.96 14.65 49.39
N ALA A 951 -4.73 15.94 49.12
CA ALA A 951 -3.55 16.42 48.42
C ALA A 951 -2.24 16.02 49.11
N ASP A 952 -2.16 16.16 50.43
CA ASP A 952 -0.96 15.80 51.20
C ASP A 952 -0.57 14.32 51.01
N GLU A 953 -1.55 13.43 51.03
CA GLU A 953 -1.36 11.99 50.98
C GLU A 953 -1.03 11.52 49.55
N ILE A 954 -1.66 12.14 48.55
CA ILE A 954 -1.33 11.96 47.13
C ILE A 954 0.10 12.43 46.84
N MET A 955 0.51 13.60 47.33
CA MET A 955 1.85 14.13 47.10
C MET A 955 2.93 13.28 47.77
N LYS A 956 2.68 12.74 48.98
CA LYS A 956 3.58 11.76 49.61
C LYS A 956 3.74 10.51 48.74
N ARG A 957 2.64 9.96 48.21
CA ARG A 957 2.65 8.79 47.32
C ARG A 957 3.42 9.06 46.02
N LEU A 958 3.17 10.20 45.38
CA LEU A 958 3.82 10.62 44.14
C LEU A 958 5.35 10.64 44.28
N HIS A 959 5.86 11.02 45.45
CA HIS A 959 7.29 11.09 45.75
C HIS A 959 7.84 9.89 46.54
N ALA A 960 7.01 8.88 46.84
CA ALA A 960 7.41 7.76 47.70
C ALA A 960 8.43 6.83 47.03
N ARG A 961 8.39 6.71 45.70
CA ARG A 961 9.28 5.86 44.89
C ARG A 961 9.23 6.28 43.41
N GLU A 962 10.02 5.62 42.59
CA GLU A 962 9.95 5.73 41.14
C GLU A 962 8.79 4.91 40.60
N PHE A 963 8.00 5.50 39.70
CA PHE A 963 6.89 4.85 39.01
C PHE A 963 7.15 4.83 37.51
N ARG A 964 6.97 3.67 36.88
CA ARG A 964 7.03 3.53 35.42
C ARG A 964 5.72 3.97 34.78
N ILE A 965 4.60 3.69 35.45
CA ILE A 965 3.25 3.99 35.01
C ILE A 965 2.59 4.93 36.02
N LEU A 966 2.02 6.03 35.54
CA LEU A 966 1.20 6.94 36.34
C LEU A 966 -0.19 7.06 35.70
N VAL A 967 -1.23 6.75 36.46
CA VAL A 967 -2.63 6.88 36.06
C VAL A 967 -3.31 7.91 36.95
N ILE A 968 -4.00 8.87 36.34
CA ILE A 968 -4.74 9.92 37.05
C ILE A 968 -6.17 9.96 36.49
N LEU A 969 -7.13 9.56 37.30
CA LEU A 969 -8.56 9.61 37.00
C LEU A 969 -9.22 10.62 37.95
N GLY A 970 -9.66 11.77 37.43
CA GLY A 970 -10.18 12.81 38.31
C GLY A 970 -10.73 14.03 37.60
N ARG A 971 -11.03 15.05 38.39
CA ARG A 971 -11.50 16.34 37.87
C ARG A 971 -10.30 17.21 37.54
N SER A 972 -10.38 18.01 36.49
CA SER A 972 -9.32 18.93 36.09
C SER A 972 -9.86 20.32 35.77
N VAL A 973 -8.95 21.30 35.75
CA VAL A 973 -9.22 22.68 35.38
C VAL A 973 -8.31 23.14 34.24
N HIS A 974 -8.84 24.00 33.37
CA HIS A 974 -8.12 24.57 32.24
C HIS A 974 -8.10 26.09 32.33
N GLU A 975 -6.92 26.69 32.19
CA GLU A 975 -6.68 28.13 32.28
C GLU A 975 -7.30 28.79 33.53
N TYR A 976 -7.32 28.08 34.65
CA TYR A 976 -7.98 28.54 35.86
C TYR A 976 -7.18 29.63 36.56
N ALA A 977 -7.79 30.79 36.79
CA ALA A 977 -7.18 31.91 37.48
C ALA A 977 -7.06 31.63 38.99
N LEU A 978 -5.83 31.68 39.52
CA LEU A 978 -5.57 31.52 40.95
C LEU A 978 -5.67 32.86 41.67
N ASP A 979 -6.59 32.97 42.63
CA ASP A 979 -6.69 34.12 43.54
C ASP A 979 -5.56 34.07 44.60
N ASP A 980 -4.50 34.83 44.38
CA ASP A 980 -3.31 34.81 45.24
C ASP A 980 -3.49 35.72 46.48
N GLU A 981 -4.26 35.28 47.47
CA GLU A 981 -4.34 35.93 48.80
C GLU A 981 -2.98 35.93 49.55
N ARG A 982 -2.05 35.02 49.21
CA ARG A 982 -0.72 34.92 49.86
C ARG A 982 0.26 36.02 49.41
N MET A 983 0.05 36.64 48.25
CA MET A 983 0.82 37.80 47.75
C MET A 983 0.46 39.12 48.46
N LYS A 984 -0.61 39.18 49.28
CA LYS A 984 -1.05 40.38 50.02
C LYS A 984 -0.27 40.64 51.33
N ARG A 985 0.98 40.19 51.48
CA ARG A 985 1.81 40.60 52.63
C ARG A 985 2.39 42.00 52.37
N PRO A 986 2.13 43.01 53.22
CA PRO A 986 2.60 44.37 53.00
C PRO A 986 4.11 44.43 53.24
N THR A 987 4.90 44.45 52.17
CA THR A 987 6.33 44.76 52.28
C THR A 987 6.48 46.23 52.65
N LYS A 988 6.94 46.48 53.88
CA LYS A 988 7.26 47.81 54.41
C LYS A 988 8.45 48.42 53.65
N ARG A 989 8.22 49.02 52.48
CA ARG A 989 9.03 50.11 51.90
C ARG A 989 8.38 50.59 50.59
N PRO A 990 7.91 51.84 50.49
CA PRO A 990 7.34 52.33 49.24
C PRO A 990 8.48 52.63 48.27
N MET A 991 8.65 51.82 47.23
CA MET A 991 9.41 52.22 46.04
C MET A 991 8.54 53.16 45.20
N LYS A 992 8.93 54.44 45.14
CA LYS A 992 8.41 55.40 44.17
C LYS A 992 9.05 55.07 42.81
N HIS A 993 8.21 54.82 41.81
CA HIS A 993 8.53 54.48 40.42
C HIS A 993 8.74 52.99 40.12
N ALA A 994 7.65 52.22 40.17
CA ALA A 994 7.48 51.04 39.33
C ALA A 994 6.34 51.33 38.32
N PRO A 995 6.47 50.94 37.03
CA PRO A 995 5.38 51.03 36.08
C PRO A 995 4.20 50.17 36.57
N LYS A 996 2.96 50.57 36.26
CA LYS A 996 1.77 49.70 36.41
C LYS A 996 1.93 48.51 35.44
N ALA A 997 2.70 47.50 35.82
CA ALA A 997 2.58 46.18 35.21
C ALA A 997 1.22 45.63 35.63
N GLN A 998 0.37 45.34 34.64
CA GLN A 998 -0.80 44.48 34.82
C GLN A 998 -0.37 43.28 35.67
N ALA A 999 -1.03 43.08 36.81
CA ALA A 999 -0.90 41.83 37.55
C ALA A 999 -1.28 40.71 36.57
N ALA A 1000 -0.30 39.94 36.09
CA ALA A 1000 -0.57 38.78 35.27
C ALA A 1000 -1.29 37.79 36.18
N GLU A 1001 -2.60 37.65 35.95
CA GLU A 1001 -3.46 36.66 36.58
C GLU A 1001 -2.82 35.28 36.37
N HIS A 1002 -2.39 34.60 37.45
CA HIS A 1002 -1.66 33.34 37.34
C HIS A 1002 -2.67 32.24 36.98
N ARG A 1003 -2.60 31.72 35.75
CA ARG A 1003 -3.50 30.66 35.25
C ARG A 1003 -2.87 29.28 35.38
N THR A 1004 -3.65 28.28 35.76
CA THR A 1004 -3.19 26.89 35.95
C THR A 1004 -3.98 25.86 35.14
N ASN A 1005 -3.30 24.79 34.73
CA ASN A 1005 -3.86 23.58 34.10
C ASN A 1005 -3.47 22.38 34.96
N GLY A 1006 -4.43 21.58 35.42
CA GLY A 1006 -4.12 20.44 36.28
C GLY A 1006 -5.33 19.73 36.86
N PHE A 1007 -5.08 18.59 37.50
CA PHE A 1007 -6.09 17.84 38.24
C PHE A 1007 -6.32 18.47 39.61
N ILE A 1008 -7.59 18.62 39.97
CA ILE A 1008 -8.05 19.14 41.26
C ILE A 1008 -7.68 18.14 42.36
N LEU A 1009 -6.89 18.58 43.34
CA LEU A 1009 -6.73 17.90 44.63
C LEU A 1009 -7.47 18.70 45.73
N SER A 1010 -7.25 18.41 47.01
CA SER A 1010 -7.81 19.18 48.13
C SER A 1010 -7.01 20.46 48.43
N ASP A 1011 -7.56 21.35 49.25
CA ASP A 1011 -6.83 22.47 49.89
C ASP A 1011 -6.25 23.52 48.93
N GLY A 1012 -6.87 23.68 47.76
CA GLY A 1012 -6.42 24.63 46.72
C GLY A 1012 -5.18 24.16 45.97
N ILE A 1013 -4.84 22.87 46.07
CA ILE A 1013 -3.69 22.25 45.41
C ILE A 1013 -4.16 21.58 44.12
N PHE A 1014 -3.33 21.68 43.09
CA PHE A 1014 -3.52 21.03 41.79
C PHE A 1014 -2.34 20.12 41.50
N LEU A 1015 -2.62 18.95 40.93
CA LEU A 1015 -1.61 18.09 40.35
C LEU A 1015 -1.35 18.55 38.91
N THR A 1016 -0.24 19.27 38.69
CA THR A 1016 0.16 19.79 37.37
C THR A 1016 1.40 19.06 36.84
N ALA A 1017 1.80 19.39 35.62
CA ALA A 1017 3.07 18.92 35.05
C ALA A 1017 4.27 19.35 35.93
N ALA A 1018 4.18 20.46 36.67
CA ALA A 1018 5.25 20.91 37.55
C ALA A 1018 5.50 19.94 38.73
N GLU A 1019 4.45 19.35 39.28
CA GLU A 1019 4.53 18.37 40.37
C GLU A 1019 5.11 17.04 39.86
N ILE A 1020 4.66 16.58 38.69
CA ILE A 1020 5.19 15.37 38.03
C ILE A 1020 6.68 15.56 37.68
N ARG A 1021 7.09 16.76 37.23
CA ARG A 1021 8.50 17.08 36.94
C ARG A 1021 9.42 16.97 38.17
N LYS A 1022 8.89 17.13 39.39
CA LYS A 1022 9.64 17.01 40.64
C LYS A 1022 9.85 15.56 41.07
N MET A 1023 9.26 14.58 40.38
CA MET A 1023 9.54 13.16 40.61
C MET A 1023 11.02 12.87 40.33
N ARG A 1024 11.57 11.85 41.01
CA ARG A 1024 12.99 11.46 40.86
C ARG A 1024 13.32 11.10 39.41
N GLU A 1025 12.43 10.35 38.78
CA GLU A 1025 12.41 10.07 37.35
C GLU A 1025 10.99 10.28 36.83
N PRO A 1026 10.82 10.85 35.62
CA PRO A 1026 9.50 10.93 35.00
C PRO A 1026 9.00 9.51 34.66
N PRO A 1027 7.70 9.24 34.79
CA PRO A 1027 7.10 8.00 34.30
C PRO A 1027 7.34 7.81 32.80
N GLN A 1028 7.38 6.56 32.34
CA GLN A 1028 7.43 6.25 30.91
C GLN A 1028 6.06 6.37 30.27
N LEU A 1029 5.01 5.95 30.98
CA LEU A 1029 3.62 6.02 30.53
C LEU A 1029 2.79 6.80 31.54
N VAL A 1030 2.10 7.84 31.05
CA VAL A 1030 1.14 8.63 31.83
C VAL A 1030 -0.24 8.53 31.18
N PHE A 1031 -1.25 8.07 31.93
CA PHE A 1031 -2.65 8.07 31.52
C PHE A 1031 -3.41 9.14 32.33
N LEU A 1032 -3.92 10.14 31.62
CA LEU A 1032 -4.74 11.21 32.18
C LEU A 1032 -6.18 10.98 31.72
N ASN A 1033 -7.15 10.93 32.64
CA ASN A 1033 -8.55 10.84 32.28
C ASN A 1033 -9.39 11.83 33.10
N ASP A 1034 -9.91 12.85 32.41
CA ASP A 1034 -10.79 13.88 32.97
C ASP A 1034 -12.22 13.31 33.14
N ARG A 1035 -12.84 13.43 34.33
CA ARG A 1035 -14.17 12.87 34.61
C ARG A 1035 -15.21 13.94 34.98
N HIS A 1036 -16.47 13.67 34.64
CA HIS A 1036 -17.61 14.62 34.69
C HIS A 1036 -18.43 14.56 36.00
N MET A 1037 -19.27 15.60 36.22
CA MET A 1037 -20.37 15.64 37.20
C MET A 1037 -21.71 15.65 36.45
N ASP A 1038 -22.42 14.53 36.47
CA ASP A 1038 -23.77 14.35 35.91
C ASP A 1038 -24.67 15.62 35.92
N GLY A 1039 -24.89 16.16 34.72
CA GLY A 1039 -26.13 16.76 34.23
C GLY A 1039 -26.74 18.03 34.84
N GLN A 1040 -26.32 18.58 35.99
CA GLN A 1040 -27.14 19.63 36.66
C GLN A 1040 -26.50 20.95 37.12
N THR A 1041 -25.19 21.17 37.00
CA THR A 1041 -24.59 22.48 37.34
C THR A 1041 -23.98 23.13 36.12
N GLY A 1042 -24.72 24.10 35.57
CA GLY A 1042 -24.26 24.92 34.45
C GLY A 1042 -22.91 25.59 34.73
N ARG A 1043 -22.09 25.65 33.67
CA ARG A 1043 -20.95 26.55 33.41
C ARG A 1043 -20.52 27.39 34.63
N ILE A 1044 -19.73 26.79 35.52
CA ILE A 1044 -18.87 27.56 36.42
C ILE A 1044 -17.64 27.95 35.58
N GLY A 1045 -17.31 29.25 35.51
CA GLY A 1045 -16.27 29.78 34.62
C GLY A 1045 -14.94 29.02 34.76
N GLY A 1046 -14.47 28.42 33.66
CA GLY A 1046 -13.23 27.62 33.61
C GLY A 1046 -13.38 26.12 33.93
N ILE A 1047 -14.47 25.72 34.59
CA ILE A 1047 -14.81 24.32 34.86
C ILE A 1047 -15.85 23.91 33.80
N GLY A 1048 -15.37 23.54 32.61
CA GLY A 1048 -16.26 23.24 31.48
C GLY A 1048 -15.60 23.12 30.11
N GLN A 1049 -14.28 23.29 30.01
CA GLN A 1049 -13.52 23.02 28.78
C GLN A 1049 -12.85 21.64 28.87
N HIS A 1050 -13.69 20.61 28.91
CA HIS A 1050 -13.30 19.22 29.18
C HIS A 1050 -12.29 18.69 28.15
N GLY A 1051 -11.34 17.86 28.59
CA GLY A 1051 -10.24 17.32 27.77
C GLY A 1051 -9.10 18.31 27.49
N LYS A 1052 -9.35 19.64 27.55
CA LYS A 1052 -8.32 20.66 27.24
C LYS A 1052 -7.24 20.79 28.32
N ALA A 1053 -7.58 20.52 29.59
CA ALA A 1053 -6.60 20.53 30.67
C ALA A 1053 -5.58 19.39 30.49
N SER A 1054 -6.06 18.16 30.37
CA SER A 1054 -5.19 16.99 30.14
C SER A 1054 -4.43 17.08 28.80
N THR A 1055 -5.09 17.55 27.74
CA THR A 1055 -4.43 17.81 26.43
C THR A 1055 -3.36 18.90 26.52
N SER A 1056 -3.57 19.97 27.28
CA SER A 1056 -2.57 21.05 27.43
C SER A 1056 -1.37 20.60 28.27
N MET A 1057 -1.56 19.71 29.25
CA MET A 1057 -0.48 19.08 30.02
C MET A 1057 0.39 18.13 29.18
N THR A 1058 -0.16 17.50 28.14
CA THR A 1058 0.55 16.54 27.29
C THR A 1058 1.86 17.08 26.72
N ALA A 1059 1.85 18.31 26.20
CA ALA A 1059 3.06 18.92 25.63
C ALA A 1059 4.17 19.11 26.67
N GLU A 1060 3.82 19.44 27.91
CA GLU A 1060 4.77 19.59 29.01
C GLU A 1060 5.34 18.26 29.47
N LEU A 1061 4.50 17.22 29.54
CA LEU A 1061 4.88 15.84 29.91
C LEU A 1061 5.82 15.22 28.86
N LEU A 1062 5.47 15.31 27.58
CA LEU A 1062 6.36 14.86 26.50
C LEU A 1062 7.69 15.66 26.52
N GLY A 1063 7.61 16.98 26.72
CA GLY A 1063 8.79 17.85 26.77
C GLY A 1063 9.72 17.58 27.96
N MET A 1064 9.22 17.04 29.08
CA MET A 1064 10.08 16.64 30.21
C MET A 1064 10.66 15.22 30.08
N GLY A 1065 10.25 14.46 29.06
CA GLY A 1065 10.77 13.13 28.75
C GLY A 1065 9.88 11.97 29.19
N VAL A 1066 8.57 12.17 29.30
CA VAL A 1066 7.61 11.05 29.33
C VAL A 1066 7.54 10.46 27.92
N ASP A 1067 7.71 9.14 27.79
CA ASP A 1067 7.77 8.46 26.48
C ASP A 1067 6.39 8.36 25.83
N CYS A 1068 5.35 8.14 26.64
CA CYS A 1068 3.98 7.97 26.19
C CYS A 1068 2.98 8.68 27.11
N VAL A 1069 2.06 9.45 26.50
CA VAL A 1069 0.95 10.10 27.21
C VAL A 1069 -0.37 9.73 26.55
N LEU A 1070 -1.33 9.30 27.35
CA LEU A 1070 -2.70 9.04 26.93
C LEU A 1070 -3.63 10.05 27.58
N THR A 1071 -4.50 10.67 26.79
CA THR A 1071 -5.46 11.67 27.27
C THR A 1071 -6.75 11.61 26.46
N PRO A 1072 -7.95 11.77 27.05
CA PRO A 1072 -9.17 11.94 26.28
C PRO A 1072 -9.19 13.33 25.62
N ALA A 1073 -9.76 13.40 24.42
CA ALA A 1073 -10.07 14.63 23.72
C ALA A 1073 -11.39 15.25 24.25
N TRP A 1074 -12.34 14.42 24.68
CA TRP A 1074 -13.58 14.81 25.34
C TRP A 1074 -14.04 13.74 26.34
N THR A 1075 -15.00 14.06 27.20
CA THR A 1075 -15.55 13.12 28.17
C THR A 1075 -16.55 12.17 27.53
N VAL A 1076 -16.50 10.89 27.91
CA VAL A 1076 -17.41 9.83 27.43
C VAL A 1076 -17.98 9.04 28.62
N ASP A 1077 -18.88 8.11 28.33
CA ASP A 1077 -19.47 7.20 29.32
C ASP A 1077 -18.40 6.45 30.13
N ASP A 1078 -18.67 6.31 31.42
CA ASP A 1078 -17.80 5.70 32.41
C ASP A 1078 -17.47 4.24 32.08
N THR A 1079 -18.47 3.49 31.61
CA THR A 1079 -18.34 2.06 31.28
C THR A 1079 -17.50 1.88 30.03
N ALA A 1080 -17.75 2.69 29.00
CA ALA A 1080 -17.00 2.63 27.76
C ALA A 1080 -15.55 3.11 27.95
N SER A 1081 -15.31 4.13 28.77
CA SER A 1081 -13.97 4.57 29.17
C SER A 1081 -13.19 3.45 29.88
N ALA A 1082 -13.83 2.79 30.87
CA ALA A 1082 -13.20 1.70 31.61
C ALA A 1082 -12.87 0.51 30.72
N TYR A 1083 -13.77 0.15 29.80
CA TYR A 1083 -13.54 -0.93 28.85
C TYR A 1083 -12.37 -0.62 27.91
N TRP A 1084 -12.30 0.61 27.38
CA TRP A 1084 -11.21 1.04 26.51
C TRP A 1084 -9.86 0.98 27.24
N SER A 1085 -9.79 1.56 28.45
CA SER A 1085 -8.55 1.62 29.22
C SER A 1085 -8.08 0.22 29.65
N GLN A 1086 -9.01 -0.66 30.06
CA GLN A 1086 -8.70 -2.05 30.34
C GLN A 1086 -8.05 -2.74 29.14
N ARG A 1087 -8.65 -2.65 27.94
CA ARG A 1087 -8.11 -3.28 26.72
C ARG A 1087 -6.75 -2.74 26.34
N PHE A 1088 -6.56 -1.42 26.45
CA PHE A 1088 -5.26 -0.80 26.19
C PHE A 1088 -4.19 -1.32 27.16
N PHE A 1089 -4.46 -1.32 28.46
CA PHE A 1089 -3.51 -1.78 29.46
C PHE A 1089 -3.22 -3.29 29.37
N GLU A 1090 -4.19 -4.11 28.95
CA GLU A 1090 -4.01 -5.54 28.73
C GLU A 1090 -2.96 -5.82 27.66
N ASP A 1091 -3.02 -5.11 26.54
CA ASP A 1091 -2.12 -5.35 25.41
C ASP A 1091 -0.75 -4.71 25.64
N ILE A 1092 -0.70 -3.45 26.09
CA ILE A 1092 0.58 -2.74 26.30
C ILE A 1092 1.43 -3.42 27.37
N SER A 1093 0.81 -3.93 28.44
CA SER A 1093 1.52 -4.60 29.54
C SER A 1093 2.03 -6.00 29.18
N ARG A 1094 1.42 -6.64 28.17
CA ARG A 1094 1.90 -7.89 27.55
C ARG A 1094 3.01 -7.67 26.52
N GLY A 1095 3.41 -6.41 26.30
CA GLY A 1095 4.51 -6.05 25.44
C GLY A 1095 4.09 -5.69 24.01
N ALA A 1096 2.80 -5.51 23.70
CA ALA A 1096 2.37 -4.97 22.41
C ALA A 1096 3.00 -3.58 22.15
N THR A 1097 3.06 -3.16 20.89
CA THR A 1097 3.45 -1.78 20.55
C THR A 1097 2.34 -0.81 20.96
N LEU A 1098 2.69 0.46 21.19
CA LEU A 1098 1.75 1.52 21.53
C LEU A 1098 0.65 1.64 20.48
N GLU A 1099 1.04 1.54 19.22
CA GLU A 1099 0.14 1.51 18.08
C GLU A 1099 -0.84 0.33 18.12
N SER A 1100 -0.33 -0.89 18.32
CA SER A 1100 -1.15 -2.10 18.35
C SER A 1100 -2.13 -2.09 19.53
N ALA A 1101 -1.66 -1.70 20.73
CA ALA A 1101 -2.49 -1.58 21.92
C ALA A 1101 -3.58 -0.50 21.76
N SER A 1102 -3.23 0.64 21.16
CA SER A 1102 -4.19 1.70 20.82
C SER A 1102 -5.24 1.17 19.85
N PHE A 1103 -4.83 0.57 18.72
CA PHE A 1103 -5.75 0.09 17.70
C PHE A 1103 -6.69 -1.02 18.22
N SER A 1104 -6.13 -2.00 18.94
CA SER A 1104 -6.90 -3.09 19.58
C SER A 1104 -7.97 -2.55 20.53
N ALA A 1105 -7.62 -1.58 21.39
CA ALA A 1105 -8.57 -0.96 22.32
C ALA A 1105 -9.70 -0.21 21.58
N ARG A 1106 -9.38 0.46 20.46
CA ARG A 1106 -10.38 1.16 19.63
C ARG A 1106 -11.35 0.19 18.96
N ILE A 1107 -10.83 -0.86 18.33
CA ILE A 1107 -11.67 -1.88 17.67
C ILE A 1107 -12.57 -2.54 18.69
N ALA A 1108 -12.00 -3.02 19.80
CA ALA A 1108 -12.78 -3.65 20.86
C ALA A 1108 -13.89 -2.73 21.40
N SER A 1109 -13.59 -1.44 21.59
CA SER A 1109 -14.56 -0.47 22.10
C SER A 1109 -15.62 -0.10 21.06
N SER A 1110 -15.26 0.04 19.79
CA SER A 1110 -16.19 0.28 18.67
C SER A 1110 -17.15 -0.90 18.47
N ASP A 1111 -16.67 -2.14 18.64
CA ASP A 1111 -17.49 -3.33 18.50
C ASP A 1111 -18.43 -3.53 19.70
N HIS A 1112 -17.95 -3.20 20.91
CA HIS A 1112 -18.73 -3.35 22.13
C HIS A 1112 -19.74 -2.20 22.34
N PHE A 1113 -19.38 -0.99 21.93
CA PHE A 1113 -20.21 0.22 22.05
C PHE A 1113 -20.34 0.95 20.69
N PRO A 1114 -21.04 0.36 19.71
CA PRO A 1114 -21.08 0.87 18.32
C PRO A 1114 -21.75 2.24 18.17
N LEU A 1115 -22.59 2.65 19.13
CA LEU A 1115 -23.27 3.95 19.16
C LEU A 1115 -22.58 4.97 20.07
N GLN A 1116 -21.37 4.71 20.55
CA GLN A 1116 -20.66 5.61 21.45
C GLN A 1116 -19.33 6.07 20.86
N SER A 1117 -18.98 7.33 21.14
CA SER A 1117 -17.74 7.97 20.66
C SER A 1117 -16.48 7.58 21.44
N ALA A 1118 -16.60 6.66 22.42
CA ALA A 1118 -15.52 6.28 23.33
C ALA A 1118 -14.30 5.68 22.62
N TRP A 1119 -14.48 4.98 21.50
CA TRP A 1119 -13.36 4.43 20.74
C TRP A 1119 -12.49 5.54 20.10
N ALA A 1120 -13.06 6.71 19.83
CA ALA A 1120 -12.37 7.83 19.18
C ALA A 1120 -11.86 8.89 20.17
N THR A 1121 -12.27 8.87 21.44
CA THR A 1121 -11.93 9.95 22.39
C THR A 1121 -10.45 9.97 22.79
N PHE A 1122 -9.83 8.80 22.98
CA PHE A 1122 -8.48 8.75 23.54
C PHE A 1122 -7.42 9.11 22.50
N GLN A 1123 -6.65 10.15 22.80
CA GLN A 1123 -5.47 10.56 22.08
C GLN A 1123 -4.25 9.81 22.62
N VAL A 1124 -3.48 9.19 21.74
CA VAL A 1124 -2.31 8.39 22.11
C VAL A 1124 -1.05 9.06 21.58
N TRP A 1125 -0.25 9.62 22.49
CA TRP A 1125 0.97 10.36 22.18
C TRP A 1125 2.21 9.52 22.50
N GLY A 1126 3.14 9.42 21.55
CA GLY A 1126 4.37 8.63 21.69
C GLY A 1126 4.89 8.10 20.36
N GLN A 1127 5.97 7.32 20.40
CA GLN A 1127 6.46 6.60 19.22
C GLN A 1127 5.58 5.36 18.96
N PRO A 1128 5.23 5.03 17.69
CA PRO A 1128 4.38 3.88 17.38
C PRO A 1128 4.92 2.54 17.91
N ASP A 1129 6.24 2.37 17.84
CA ASP A 1129 6.97 1.17 18.25
C ASP A 1129 7.31 1.13 19.75
N PHE A 1130 6.85 2.13 20.54
CA PHE A 1130 7.01 2.10 21.99
C PHE A 1130 6.37 0.84 22.55
N ARG A 1131 7.13 0.08 23.33
CA ARG A 1131 6.65 -1.07 24.09
C ARG A 1131 6.92 -0.80 25.56
N LEU A 1132 5.96 -1.16 26.40
CA LEU A 1132 6.13 -1.09 27.84
C LEU A 1132 6.90 -2.36 28.28
N PRO A 1133 8.17 -2.26 28.73
CA PRO A 1133 8.95 -3.44 29.05
C PRO A 1133 8.35 -4.17 30.25
N PRO A 1134 8.36 -5.51 30.31
CA PRO A 1134 7.88 -6.24 31.48
C PRO A 1134 8.69 -5.83 32.73
N PRO A 1135 8.08 -5.90 33.92
CA PRO A 1135 8.82 -5.71 35.17
C PRO A 1135 9.90 -6.79 35.28
N MET A 1136 11.16 -6.40 35.53
CA MET A 1136 12.23 -7.37 35.72
C MET A 1136 11.86 -8.29 36.88
N PRO A 1137 11.95 -9.64 36.74
CA PRO A 1137 11.73 -10.53 37.85
C PRO A 1137 12.68 -10.10 38.96
N SER A 1138 12.13 -9.85 40.16
CA SER A 1138 12.94 -9.47 41.31
C SER A 1138 14.04 -10.52 41.45
N ALA A 1139 15.27 -10.16 41.10
CA ALA A 1139 16.42 -10.98 41.42
C ALA A 1139 16.30 -11.24 42.91
N GLN A 1140 16.17 -12.53 43.29
CA GLN A 1140 16.46 -12.94 44.64
C GLN A 1140 17.80 -12.29 44.97
N ARG A 1141 17.78 -11.25 45.80
CA ARG A 1141 18.97 -10.76 46.46
C ARG A 1141 19.44 -11.95 47.27
N ASN A 1142 20.35 -12.74 46.68
CA ASN A 1142 21.18 -13.64 47.43
C ASN A 1142 21.87 -12.78 48.47
N SER A 1143 21.38 -12.90 49.69
CA SER A 1143 22.10 -12.52 50.90
C SER A 1143 23.40 -13.34 50.91
N ALA A 1144 24.45 -12.74 50.36
CA ALA A 1144 25.82 -13.22 50.54
C ALA A 1144 26.73 -12.00 50.70
N SER A 1145 27.08 -11.78 51.97
CA SER A 1145 28.09 -10.84 52.53
C SER A 1145 27.66 -9.40 52.72
#